data_AF-A0A450WJJ8-F1
#
_entry.id   AF-A0A450WJJ8-F1
#
_cell.length_a   1.000
_cell.length_b   1.000
_cell.length_c   1.000
_cell.angle_alpha   90.00
_cell.angle_beta   90.00
_cell.angle_gamma   90.00
#
_symmetry.space_group_name_H-M   'P 1'
#
loop_
_entity.id
_entity.type
_entity.pdbx_description
1 polymer ?
#
loop_
_entity_poly.entity_id
_entity_poly.type
_entity_poly.pdbx_seq_one_letter_code
_entity_poly.pdbx_strand_id
1 'polypeptide(L)'
;MQTAPPLPAYHSILLATDSSDHANRATRDAVALAGPWGARVTGVHVYAAKLHDLRFRQMEGGLPEHYRNEQELEHQRDVHDDLITRGLGVITDSYLDQVARACEQSGVSYARRSLEGKNYRALIDEADRGDYDLMMMGALGLGAAAPNRPARPGTVCLRTVRRAPIDILVIKDPNRTLAEGPIVVGVDGSSFAWGGLLTALALARHWQVPVQAIAAFDPYFHTVAFNRIAGVLSEEADKVFRLEEQERLHEELIDGGLARIYDGHLRVARSIAQTHGLAIETRLLAGKPSHAIQKHIEEVNASLLIIGRIGIHADAELDIGGTAENLLHDANCAVLFSRRQFQPEIDRVTEITTTWTPEAEARMERVPGFVRDMARRAILRYGHERGHTVITERLVEEATATMMSGHRRAPGDTGTRQDDSDAEPMQTHPRHRHEPPPETVGSPSHPRCIEQNHQETPVDPSDPCHARFTLPWSDEAARLLQTIGKPSLRARLTRLAEEKARKEKDPRVQQQHLLPFFGPRQSAEAPHDRKTDMELHWQAAALARLMRVPEGAMRDASRRRIEHHAHERNLAEVDLPVVEQVLAESREVMNDSIDHDRNEDGPFPEVGPEVGPETSPPETEETANHTPPWTTDAHARLQAIPEGFGRDATHRAISIIAQGKGLHEIDSDLVQSVLDTLKAAGSNATETLPWDEEARTHMMQTLAPIRGTHIKAIVRGILIRDIETRARQEGLGRVTQSLAKPRLEPT
;
A
#
# COMPACT_ATOMS: atom_id res chain seq x y z
N MET A 1 -19.84 13.67 -37.20
CA MET A 1 -19.37 12.55 -36.35
C MET A 1 -17.86 12.63 -36.32
N GLN A 2 -17.26 13.04 -35.20
CA GLN A 2 -15.80 12.97 -35.05
C GLN A 2 -15.42 11.49 -35.01
N THR A 3 -14.57 11.05 -35.93
CA THR A 3 -14.01 9.71 -35.96
C THR A 3 -13.14 9.53 -34.71
N ALA A 4 -13.41 8.52 -33.89
CA ALA A 4 -12.57 8.20 -32.74
C ALA A 4 -11.10 8.06 -33.17
N PRO A 5 -10.13 8.44 -32.33
CA PRO A 5 -8.74 8.13 -32.60
C PRO A 5 -8.56 6.63 -32.83
N PRO A 6 -7.61 6.18 -33.66
CA PRO A 6 -7.38 4.75 -33.86
C PRO A 6 -7.01 4.08 -32.52
N LEU A 7 -7.41 2.82 -32.36
CA LEU A 7 -6.96 2.03 -31.21
C LEU A 7 -5.44 1.84 -31.28
N PRO A 8 -4.77 1.81 -30.14
CA PRO A 8 -3.32 1.67 -30.09
C PRO A 8 -2.87 0.30 -30.60
N ALA A 9 -1.69 0.26 -31.20
CA ALA A 9 -0.95 -0.97 -31.50
C ALA A 9 0.45 -0.87 -30.86
N TYR A 10 1.08 -2.02 -30.66
CA TYR A 10 2.51 -2.10 -30.38
C TYR A 10 3.26 -2.41 -31.67
N HIS A 11 4.34 -1.68 -31.93
CA HIS A 11 5.15 -1.78 -33.14
C HIS A 11 6.56 -2.31 -32.86
N SER A 12 7.04 -2.25 -31.61
CA SER A 12 8.41 -2.60 -31.26
C SER A 12 8.47 -3.23 -29.86
N ILE A 13 8.49 -4.56 -29.84
CA ILE A 13 8.42 -5.37 -28.62
C ILE A 13 9.84 -5.76 -28.18
N LEU A 14 10.20 -5.44 -26.95
CA LEU A 14 11.41 -5.93 -26.29
C LEU A 14 11.06 -7.18 -25.46
N LEU A 15 11.52 -8.35 -25.89
CA LEU A 15 11.21 -9.64 -25.27
C LEU A 15 12.40 -10.15 -24.47
N ALA A 16 12.30 -10.11 -23.15
CA ALA A 16 13.29 -10.71 -22.26
C ALA A 16 13.14 -12.23 -22.25
N THR A 17 14.22 -12.95 -22.55
CA THR A 17 14.23 -14.42 -22.64
C THR A 17 15.35 -15.02 -21.80
N ASP A 18 15.09 -16.14 -21.16
CA ASP A 18 16.06 -16.98 -20.46
C ASP A 18 15.74 -18.47 -20.61
N SER A 19 14.91 -18.85 -21.59
CA SER A 19 14.37 -20.21 -21.80
C SER A 19 13.62 -20.84 -20.62
N SER A 20 13.28 -20.08 -19.57
CA SER A 20 12.33 -20.53 -18.54
C SER A 20 10.94 -20.75 -19.12
N ASP A 21 10.08 -21.54 -18.45
CA ASP A 21 8.72 -21.81 -18.92
C ASP A 21 7.90 -20.52 -19.14
N HIS A 22 8.07 -19.53 -18.26
CA HIS A 22 7.41 -18.23 -18.37
C HIS A 22 7.96 -17.41 -19.54
N ALA A 23 9.28 -17.39 -19.75
CA ALA A 23 9.88 -16.73 -20.92
C ALA A 23 9.50 -17.41 -22.24
N ASN A 24 9.38 -18.74 -22.25
CA ASN A 24 8.94 -19.52 -23.41
C ASN A 24 7.48 -19.19 -23.76
N ARG A 25 6.61 -19.06 -22.75
CA ARG A 25 5.24 -18.57 -22.94
C ARG A 25 5.22 -17.12 -23.45
N ALA A 26 6.02 -16.24 -22.86
CA ALA A 26 6.16 -14.85 -23.33
C ALA A 26 6.61 -14.77 -24.79
N THR A 27 7.49 -15.66 -25.23
CA THR A 27 7.91 -15.77 -26.64
C THR A 27 6.74 -16.10 -27.56
N ARG A 28 5.93 -17.09 -27.19
CA ARG A 28 4.72 -17.47 -27.96
C ARG A 28 3.72 -16.32 -28.03
N ASP A 29 3.47 -15.65 -26.91
CA ASP A 29 2.57 -14.49 -26.86
C ASP A 29 3.09 -13.30 -27.67
N ALA A 30 4.39 -13.02 -27.60
CA ALA A 30 4.99 -11.89 -28.29
C ALA A 30 4.87 -12.06 -29.81
N VAL A 31 5.12 -13.27 -30.31
CA VAL A 31 4.97 -13.59 -31.73
C VAL A 31 3.51 -13.52 -32.17
N ALA A 32 2.58 -14.06 -31.37
CA ALA A 32 1.15 -14.00 -31.64
C ALA A 32 0.60 -12.56 -31.66
N LEU A 33 1.16 -11.69 -30.80
CA LEU A 33 0.84 -10.27 -30.75
C LEU A 33 1.45 -9.48 -31.92
N ALA A 34 2.70 -9.79 -32.28
CA ALA A 34 3.47 -9.02 -33.24
C ALA A 34 2.99 -9.20 -34.69
N GLY A 35 2.70 -10.43 -35.10
CA GLY A 35 2.37 -10.74 -36.50
C GLY A 35 1.23 -9.88 -37.07
N PRO A 36 0.07 -9.83 -36.40
CA PRO A 36 -1.10 -9.09 -36.89
C PRO A 36 -0.93 -7.56 -36.92
N TRP A 37 -0.04 -7.02 -36.10
CA TRP A 37 0.27 -5.59 -36.09
C TRP A 37 1.52 -5.22 -36.92
N GLY A 38 2.17 -6.21 -37.55
CA GLY A 38 3.44 -6.01 -38.25
C GLY A 38 4.54 -5.49 -37.32
N ALA A 39 4.47 -5.84 -36.03
CA ALA A 39 5.43 -5.37 -35.04
C ALA A 39 6.77 -6.10 -35.18
N ARG A 40 7.84 -5.43 -34.78
CA ARG A 40 9.17 -6.01 -34.66
C ARG A 40 9.35 -6.58 -33.26
N VAL A 41 9.82 -7.82 -33.16
CA VAL A 41 10.23 -8.44 -31.89
C VAL A 41 11.74 -8.34 -31.76
N THR A 42 12.23 -7.82 -30.64
CA THR A 42 13.64 -7.84 -30.28
C THR A 42 13.83 -8.77 -29.10
N GLY A 43 14.46 -9.92 -29.33
CA GLY A 43 14.87 -10.80 -28.25
C GLY A 43 16.05 -10.21 -27.49
N VAL A 44 15.95 -10.12 -26.17
CA VAL A 44 17.02 -9.67 -25.29
C VAL A 44 17.30 -10.68 -24.20
N HIS A 45 18.57 -10.96 -23.96
CA HIS A 45 19.03 -11.67 -22.78
C HIS A 45 20.24 -10.95 -22.20
N VAL A 46 20.29 -10.89 -20.87
CA VAL A 46 21.36 -10.24 -20.13
C VAL A 46 22.15 -11.29 -19.38
N TYR A 47 23.44 -11.41 -19.67
CA TYR A 47 24.37 -12.26 -18.92
C TYR A 47 25.32 -11.42 -18.07
N ALA A 48 25.93 -12.03 -17.06
CA ALA A 48 26.67 -11.33 -16.01
C ALA A 48 28.13 -11.81 -15.88
N ALA A 49 28.86 -11.92 -17.00
CA ALA A 49 30.24 -12.41 -17.04
C ALA A 49 31.17 -11.62 -16.10
N LYS A 50 31.24 -10.29 -16.25
CA LYS A 50 32.02 -9.41 -15.35
C LYS A 50 31.74 -9.58 -13.85
N LEU A 51 30.48 -9.81 -13.47
CA LEU A 51 30.12 -10.00 -12.06
C LEU A 51 30.60 -11.35 -11.55
N HIS A 52 30.55 -12.37 -12.41
CA HIS A 52 31.08 -13.70 -12.14
C HIS A 52 32.60 -13.67 -12.00
N ASP A 53 33.31 -12.98 -12.90
CA ASP A 53 34.77 -12.86 -12.85
C ASP A 53 35.25 -12.11 -11.61
N LEU A 54 34.52 -11.08 -11.18
CA LEU A 54 34.81 -10.38 -9.93
C LEU A 54 34.70 -11.32 -8.73
N ARG A 55 33.65 -12.16 -8.68
CA ARG A 55 33.48 -13.15 -7.60
C ARG A 55 34.55 -14.23 -7.65
N PHE A 56 34.93 -14.69 -8.84
CA PHE A 56 36.04 -15.63 -9.01
C PHE A 56 37.33 -15.08 -8.39
N ARG A 57 37.70 -13.83 -8.71
CA ARG A 57 38.90 -13.18 -8.15
C ARG A 57 38.85 -13.04 -6.63
N GLN A 58 37.67 -12.75 -6.07
CA GLN A 58 37.49 -12.65 -4.61
C GLN A 58 37.62 -14.00 -3.90
N MET A 59 37.36 -15.12 -4.58
CA MET A 59 37.49 -16.47 -4.02
C MET A 59 38.94 -16.99 -4.02
N GLU A 60 39.87 -16.31 -4.70
CA GLU A 60 41.26 -16.78 -4.86
C GLU A 60 41.96 -17.06 -3.52
N GLY A 61 41.67 -16.26 -2.48
CA GLY A 61 42.21 -16.48 -1.13
C GLY A 61 41.70 -17.75 -0.44
N GLY A 62 40.55 -18.27 -0.87
CA GLY A 62 39.93 -19.49 -0.35
C GLY A 62 40.24 -20.75 -1.15
N LEU A 63 40.93 -20.65 -2.29
CA LEU A 63 41.27 -21.82 -3.12
C LEU A 63 42.20 -22.78 -2.36
N PRO A 64 42.22 -24.10 -2.65
CA PRO A 64 43.24 -25.01 -2.11
C PRO A 64 44.68 -24.54 -2.39
N GLU A 65 45.65 -24.83 -1.50
CA GLU A 65 47.03 -24.31 -1.58
C GLU A 65 47.72 -24.55 -2.94
N HIS A 66 47.48 -25.70 -3.57
CA HIS A 66 48.07 -26.03 -4.87
C HIS A 66 47.62 -25.10 -6.00
N TYR A 67 46.47 -24.43 -5.84
CA TYR A 67 45.94 -23.43 -6.77
C TYR A 67 46.30 -21.99 -6.39
N ARG A 68 46.95 -21.74 -5.23
CA ARG A 68 47.34 -20.39 -4.77
C ARG A 68 48.72 -19.94 -5.25
N ASN A 69 49.39 -20.73 -6.08
CA ASN A 69 50.66 -20.29 -6.65
C ASN A 69 50.42 -19.24 -7.74
N GLU A 70 51.31 -18.27 -7.87
CA GLU A 70 51.11 -17.08 -8.72
C GLU A 70 50.82 -17.45 -10.19
N GLN A 71 51.59 -18.39 -10.76
CA GLN A 71 51.43 -18.83 -12.14
C GLN A 71 50.08 -19.51 -12.39
N GLU A 72 49.63 -20.32 -11.43
CA GLU A 72 48.36 -21.04 -11.50
C GLU A 72 47.17 -20.09 -11.33
N LEU A 73 47.26 -19.10 -10.44
CA LEU A 73 46.24 -18.06 -10.30
C LEU A 73 46.09 -17.24 -11.59
N GLU A 74 47.19 -16.81 -12.20
CA GLU A 74 47.16 -16.12 -13.49
C GLU A 74 46.55 -17.00 -14.59
N HIS A 75 46.98 -18.27 -14.68
CA HIS A 75 46.43 -19.22 -15.63
C HIS A 75 44.93 -19.43 -15.44
N GLN A 76 44.48 -19.58 -14.20
CA GLN A 76 43.07 -19.76 -13.88
C GLN A 76 42.23 -18.54 -14.22
N ARG A 77 42.73 -17.32 -13.98
CA ARG A 77 42.02 -16.09 -14.37
C ARG A 77 41.78 -16.05 -15.88
N ASP A 78 42.84 -16.31 -16.66
CA ASP A 78 42.76 -16.28 -18.12
C ASP A 78 41.80 -17.36 -18.62
N VAL A 79 41.96 -18.59 -18.16
CA VAL A 79 41.11 -19.73 -18.58
C VAL A 79 39.65 -19.51 -18.16
N HIS A 80 39.41 -19.03 -16.95
CA HIS A 80 38.07 -18.81 -16.42
C HIS A 80 37.34 -17.69 -17.16
N ASP A 81 37.96 -16.52 -17.33
CA ASP A 81 37.37 -15.40 -18.08
C ASP A 81 37.00 -15.86 -19.50
N ASP A 82 37.91 -16.54 -20.18
CA ASP A 82 37.68 -17.09 -21.51
C ASP A 82 36.54 -18.11 -21.57
N LEU A 83 36.46 -19.03 -20.60
CA LEU A 83 35.43 -20.07 -20.54
C LEU A 83 34.06 -19.50 -20.18
N ILE A 84 33.99 -18.59 -19.22
CA ILE A 84 32.73 -18.01 -18.73
C ILE A 84 32.21 -16.99 -19.73
N THR A 85 33.04 -16.09 -20.25
CA THR A 85 32.62 -15.10 -21.23
C THR A 85 32.12 -15.78 -22.50
N ARG A 86 32.87 -16.76 -23.05
CA ARG A 86 32.41 -17.53 -24.21
C ARG A 86 31.20 -18.41 -23.88
N GLY A 87 31.20 -19.08 -22.73
CA GLY A 87 30.13 -19.98 -22.30
C GLY A 87 28.79 -19.25 -22.13
N LEU A 88 28.77 -18.16 -21.37
CA LEU A 88 27.59 -17.32 -21.18
C LEU A 88 27.13 -16.65 -22.49
N GLY A 89 28.07 -16.29 -23.37
CA GLY A 89 27.77 -15.82 -24.72
C GLY A 89 27.02 -16.86 -25.55
N VAL A 90 27.53 -18.09 -25.62
CA VAL A 90 26.89 -19.21 -26.35
C VAL A 90 25.51 -19.56 -25.78
N ILE A 91 25.36 -19.56 -24.45
CA ILE A 91 24.07 -19.78 -23.78
C ILE A 91 23.09 -18.67 -24.18
N THR A 92 23.53 -17.42 -24.13
CA THR A 92 22.73 -16.26 -24.54
C THR A 92 22.27 -16.38 -25.98
N ASP A 93 23.18 -16.70 -26.90
CA ASP A 93 22.85 -16.87 -28.31
C ASP A 93 21.86 -18.02 -28.53
N SER A 94 21.98 -19.10 -27.76
CA SER A 94 21.05 -20.24 -27.81
C SER A 94 19.62 -19.86 -27.41
N TYR A 95 19.46 -19.03 -26.38
CA TYR A 95 18.15 -18.51 -25.97
C TYR A 95 17.56 -17.58 -27.05
N LEU A 96 18.40 -16.73 -27.65
CA LEU A 96 17.98 -15.82 -28.71
C LEU A 96 17.62 -16.57 -30.00
N ASP A 97 18.33 -17.65 -30.34
CA ASP A 97 18.02 -18.52 -31.47
C ASP A 97 16.68 -19.24 -31.32
N GLN A 98 16.27 -19.55 -30.08
CA GLN A 98 14.92 -20.05 -29.83
C GLN A 98 13.84 -19.02 -30.21
N VAL A 99 14.04 -17.75 -29.82
CA VAL A 99 13.12 -16.65 -30.18
C VAL A 99 13.14 -16.38 -31.69
N ALA A 100 14.33 -16.38 -32.30
CA ALA A 100 14.51 -16.18 -33.73
C ALA A 100 13.70 -17.20 -34.54
N ARG A 101 13.80 -18.49 -34.18
CA ARG A 101 13.02 -19.57 -34.81
C ARG A 101 11.51 -19.37 -34.68
N ALA A 102 11.04 -18.96 -33.50
CA ALA A 102 9.61 -18.69 -33.28
C ALA A 102 9.10 -17.53 -34.15
N CYS A 103 9.91 -16.47 -34.31
CA CYS A 103 9.57 -15.33 -35.17
C CYS A 103 9.60 -15.70 -36.65
N GLU A 104 10.63 -16.44 -37.09
CA GLU A 104 10.79 -16.91 -38.48
C GLU A 104 9.61 -17.79 -38.91
N GLN A 105 9.20 -18.73 -38.07
CA GLN A 105 8.05 -19.61 -38.31
C GLN A 105 6.73 -18.85 -38.50
N SER A 106 6.63 -17.64 -37.93
CA SER A 106 5.42 -16.80 -37.98
C SER A 106 5.56 -15.58 -38.89
N GLY A 107 6.68 -15.45 -39.62
CA GLY A 107 6.95 -14.31 -40.51
C GLY A 107 7.09 -12.96 -39.79
N VAL A 108 7.48 -12.96 -38.51
CA VAL A 108 7.63 -11.75 -37.69
C VAL A 108 9.05 -11.19 -37.81
N SER A 109 9.18 -9.86 -37.98
CA SER A 109 10.48 -9.19 -38.01
C SER A 109 11.20 -9.36 -36.68
N TYR A 110 12.42 -9.90 -36.71
CA TYR A 110 13.19 -10.21 -35.51
C TYR A 110 14.53 -9.47 -35.46
N ALA A 111 14.89 -8.97 -34.27
CA ALA A 111 16.22 -8.49 -33.94
C ALA A 111 16.72 -9.16 -32.65
N ARG A 112 18.03 -9.26 -32.47
CA ARG A 112 18.64 -9.81 -31.25
C ARG A 112 19.49 -8.80 -30.51
N ARG A 113 19.49 -8.90 -29.17
CA ARG A 113 20.30 -8.11 -28.24
C ARG A 113 20.89 -9.02 -27.17
N SER A 114 22.19 -9.23 -27.25
CA SER A 114 22.99 -9.86 -26.20
C SER A 114 23.62 -8.75 -25.36
N LEU A 115 23.25 -8.67 -24.08
CA LEU A 115 23.68 -7.60 -23.19
C LEU A 115 24.47 -8.17 -22.02
N GLU A 116 25.47 -7.41 -21.58
CA GLU A 116 26.24 -7.75 -20.39
C GLU A 116 25.90 -6.80 -19.24
N GLY A 117 25.67 -7.35 -18.04
CA GLY A 117 25.56 -6.55 -16.81
C GLY A 117 24.58 -7.13 -15.79
N LYS A 118 24.14 -6.27 -14.86
CA LYS A 118 23.06 -6.60 -13.92
C LYS A 118 21.74 -6.69 -14.70
N ASN A 119 21.08 -7.85 -14.69
CA ASN A 119 19.94 -8.17 -15.56
C ASN A 119 18.90 -7.06 -15.67
N TYR A 120 18.28 -6.69 -14.54
CA TYR A 120 17.22 -5.67 -14.54
C TYR A 120 17.72 -4.32 -15.06
N ARG A 121 18.97 -3.93 -14.76
CA ARG A 121 19.49 -2.62 -15.16
C ARG A 121 19.75 -2.56 -16.65
N ALA A 122 20.38 -3.59 -17.22
CA ALA A 122 20.60 -3.64 -18.67
C ALA A 122 19.29 -3.71 -19.46
N LEU A 123 18.25 -4.41 -18.93
CA LEU A 123 16.91 -4.41 -19.53
C LEU A 123 16.28 -3.01 -19.55
N ILE A 124 16.40 -2.27 -18.44
CA ILE A 124 15.89 -0.89 -18.36
C ILE A 124 16.68 0.03 -19.28
N ASP A 125 18.02 -0.05 -19.27
CA ASP A 125 18.87 0.79 -20.13
C ASP A 125 18.59 0.52 -21.63
N GLU A 126 18.33 -0.73 -22.03
CA GLU A 126 17.93 -1.06 -23.40
C GLU A 126 16.53 -0.53 -23.73
N ALA A 127 15.57 -0.65 -22.80
CA ALA A 127 14.22 -0.14 -22.98
C ALA A 127 14.16 1.39 -23.08
N ASP A 128 15.09 2.09 -22.41
CA ASP A 128 15.19 3.55 -22.42
C ASP A 128 15.94 4.07 -23.66
N ARG A 129 16.97 3.35 -24.13
CA ARG A 129 17.77 3.73 -25.30
C ARG A 129 17.12 3.36 -26.63
N GLY A 130 16.36 2.28 -26.67
CA GLY A 130 15.75 1.78 -27.88
C GLY A 130 14.33 2.30 -28.09
N ASP A 131 13.91 2.36 -29.35
CA ASP A 131 12.54 2.70 -29.72
C ASP A 131 11.62 1.49 -29.50
N TYR A 132 11.36 1.15 -28.24
CA TYR A 132 10.44 0.09 -27.83
C TYR A 132 9.15 0.70 -27.26
N ASP A 133 8.02 0.03 -27.46
CA ASP A 133 6.73 0.45 -26.91
C ASP A 133 6.07 -0.58 -25.98
N LEU A 134 6.59 -1.81 -25.97
CA LEU A 134 6.21 -2.87 -25.02
C LEU A 134 7.42 -3.70 -24.60
N MET A 135 7.59 -3.93 -23.30
CA MET A 135 8.46 -4.96 -22.77
C MET A 135 7.63 -6.19 -22.38
N MET A 136 8.07 -7.39 -22.80
CA MET A 136 7.47 -8.66 -22.40
C MET A 136 8.49 -9.51 -21.65
N MET A 137 8.09 -10.08 -20.52
CA MET A 137 8.95 -10.98 -19.74
C MET A 137 8.17 -12.02 -18.94
N GLY A 138 8.87 -13.10 -18.56
CA GLY A 138 8.35 -14.08 -17.60
C GLY A 138 8.39 -13.56 -16.15
N ALA A 139 7.43 -13.98 -15.33
CA ALA A 139 7.41 -13.67 -13.91
C ALA A 139 8.53 -14.39 -13.14
N LEU A 140 8.89 -15.61 -13.57
CA LEU A 140 9.95 -16.43 -13.00
C LEU A 140 11.00 -16.72 -14.07
N GLY A 141 12.25 -16.85 -13.64
CA GLY A 141 13.36 -17.30 -14.48
C GLY A 141 13.83 -18.71 -14.14
N LEU A 142 14.91 -19.16 -14.78
CA LEU A 142 15.44 -20.54 -14.64
C LEU A 142 15.77 -20.97 -13.19
N GLY A 143 16.13 -20.02 -12.32
CA GLY A 143 16.52 -20.29 -10.93
C GLY A 143 15.36 -20.44 -9.94
N ALA A 144 14.12 -20.58 -10.41
CA ALA A 144 12.95 -20.69 -9.53
C ALA A 144 13.00 -22.01 -8.71
N ALA A 145 13.14 -21.90 -7.40
CA ALA A 145 13.17 -23.04 -6.48
C ALA A 145 11.75 -23.60 -6.22
N ALA A 146 11.53 -24.83 -6.66
CA ALA A 146 10.41 -25.74 -6.42
C ALA A 146 9.01 -25.35 -6.96
N PRO A 147 8.31 -26.27 -7.65
CA PRO A 147 6.96 -26.07 -8.21
C PRO A 147 5.82 -25.99 -7.16
N ASN A 148 6.11 -26.20 -5.88
CA ASN A 148 5.10 -26.39 -4.82
C ASN A 148 4.84 -25.17 -3.91
N ARG A 149 5.40 -23.99 -4.24
CA ARG A 149 5.02 -22.72 -3.58
C ARG A 149 4.28 -21.83 -4.58
N PRO A 150 3.34 -20.98 -4.11
CA PRO A 150 2.75 -19.96 -4.98
C PRO A 150 3.88 -19.12 -5.57
N ALA A 151 3.99 -19.13 -6.89
CA ALA A 151 5.04 -18.53 -7.68
C ALA A 151 5.08 -17.01 -7.46
N ARG A 152 5.91 -16.56 -6.52
CA ARG A 152 6.20 -15.12 -6.35
C ARG A 152 7.09 -14.67 -7.51
N PRO A 153 6.86 -13.48 -8.10
CA PRO A 153 7.73 -13.00 -9.16
C PRO A 153 9.19 -12.92 -8.72
N GLY A 154 10.10 -13.28 -9.64
CA GLY A 154 11.53 -13.21 -9.42
C GLY A 154 12.02 -11.77 -9.23
N THR A 155 13.16 -11.61 -8.57
CA THR A 155 13.72 -10.29 -8.24
C THR A 155 14.04 -9.44 -9.47
N VAL A 156 14.44 -10.07 -10.58
CA VAL A 156 14.64 -9.40 -11.87
C VAL A 156 13.32 -8.82 -12.39
N CYS A 157 12.23 -9.60 -12.36
CA CYS A 157 10.89 -9.13 -12.73
C CYS A 157 10.45 -7.95 -11.87
N LEU A 158 10.52 -8.07 -10.53
CA LEU A 158 10.09 -7.01 -9.61
C LEU A 158 10.84 -5.70 -9.85
N ARG A 159 12.17 -5.77 -9.99
CA ARG A 159 13.02 -4.58 -10.20
C ARG A 159 12.78 -3.93 -11.56
N THR A 160 12.49 -4.73 -12.58
CA THR A 160 12.23 -4.27 -13.94
C THR A 160 10.86 -3.59 -14.03
N VAL A 161 9.79 -4.21 -13.53
CA VAL A 161 8.43 -3.63 -13.57
C VAL A 161 8.35 -2.28 -12.87
N ARG A 162 9.02 -2.13 -11.71
CA ARG A 162 9.08 -0.85 -10.99
C ARG A 162 9.73 0.29 -11.78
N ARG A 163 10.64 -0.02 -12.69
CA ARG A 163 11.52 0.96 -13.37
C ARG A 163 11.29 1.06 -14.88
N ALA A 164 10.41 0.25 -15.45
CA ALA A 164 10.16 0.20 -16.88
C ALA A 164 9.70 1.58 -17.40
N PRO A 165 10.39 2.16 -18.41
CA PRO A 165 9.97 3.44 -19.00
C PRO A 165 8.72 3.28 -19.87
N ILE A 166 8.51 2.07 -20.40
CA ILE A 166 7.47 1.66 -21.37
C ILE A 166 6.44 0.72 -20.73
N ASP A 167 5.38 0.38 -21.48
CA ASP A 167 4.41 -0.63 -21.05
C ASP A 167 5.13 -1.96 -20.79
N ILE A 168 4.78 -2.67 -19.72
CA ILE A 168 5.38 -3.97 -19.40
C ILE A 168 4.32 -5.03 -19.16
N LEU A 169 4.47 -6.17 -19.85
CA LEU A 169 3.61 -7.33 -19.76
C LEU A 169 4.37 -8.50 -19.14
N VAL A 170 3.87 -8.95 -17.99
CA VAL A 170 4.46 -10.02 -17.19
C VAL A 170 3.63 -11.28 -17.35
N ILE A 171 4.27 -12.35 -17.82
CA ILE A 171 3.65 -13.67 -17.97
C ILE A 171 3.77 -14.46 -16.66
N LYS A 172 2.62 -14.66 -16.01
CA LYS A 172 2.48 -15.33 -14.71
C LYS A 172 2.15 -16.81 -14.80
N ASP A 173 1.51 -17.25 -15.88
CA ASP A 173 1.15 -18.66 -16.10
C ASP A 173 1.75 -19.14 -17.41
N PRO A 174 2.71 -20.09 -17.40
CA PRO A 174 3.35 -20.59 -18.61
C PRO A 174 2.41 -21.43 -19.50
N ASN A 175 1.32 -21.95 -18.93
CA ASN A 175 0.42 -22.89 -19.59
C ASN A 175 -0.77 -22.20 -20.27
N ARG A 176 -0.95 -20.90 -20.06
CA ARG A 176 -2.16 -20.20 -20.47
C ARG A 176 -1.91 -19.13 -21.53
N THR A 177 -2.77 -19.05 -22.55
CA THR A 177 -2.69 -17.97 -23.56
C THR A 177 -3.34 -16.67 -23.11
N LEU A 178 -2.77 -15.54 -23.53
CA LEU A 178 -3.46 -14.24 -23.44
C LEU A 178 -4.74 -14.18 -24.30
N ALA A 179 -4.75 -14.93 -25.41
CA ALA A 179 -5.87 -14.99 -26.34
C ALA A 179 -7.05 -15.87 -25.86
N GLU A 180 -6.95 -16.53 -24.69
CA GLU A 180 -8.08 -17.31 -24.15
C GLU A 180 -9.20 -16.42 -23.59
N GLY A 181 -8.88 -15.21 -23.12
CA GLY A 181 -9.84 -14.32 -22.48
C GLY A 181 -10.35 -14.85 -21.12
N PRO A 182 -11.19 -14.07 -20.42
CA PRO A 182 -11.47 -12.64 -20.65
C PRO A 182 -10.26 -11.75 -20.35
N ILE A 183 -10.28 -10.52 -20.87
CA ILE A 183 -9.37 -9.44 -20.48
C ILE A 183 -10.08 -8.59 -19.42
N VAL A 184 -9.42 -8.36 -18.29
CA VAL A 184 -9.90 -7.47 -17.23
C VAL A 184 -9.07 -6.20 -17.23
N VAL A 185 -9.71 -5.04 -17.18
CA VAL A 185 -9.02 -3.74 -17.13
C VAL A 185 -9.46 -2.91 -15.93
N GLY A 186 -8.49 -2.46 -15.13
CA GLY A 186 -8.74 -1.57 -14.00
C GLY A 186 -8.88 -0.12 -14.43
N VAL A 187 -9.95 0.54 -13.96
CA VAL A 187 -10.27 1.93 -14.26
C VAL A 187 -10.45 2.71 -12.97
N ASP A 188 -9.56 3.68 -12.73
CA ASP A 188 -9.57 4.56 -11.55
C ASP A 188 -9.70 6.05 -11.90
N GLY A 189 -9.90 6.38 -13.19
CA GLY A 189 -9.97 7.75 -13.69
C GLY A 189 -8.63 8.36 -14.10
N SER A 190 -7.50 7.70 -13.82
CA SER A 190 -6.17 8.18 -14.22
C SER A 190 -5.90 8.06 -15.72
N SER A 191 -4.98 8.88 -16.23
CA SER A 191 -4.57 8.84 -17.65
C SER A 191 -3.98 7.47 -18.05
N PHE A 192 -3.27 6.81 -17.13
CA PHE A 192 -2.71 5.48 -17.34
C PHE A 192 -3.77 4.38 -17.40
N ALA A 193 -4.81 4.48 -16.58
CA ALA A 193 -5.94 3.54 -16.62
C ALA A 193 -6.72 3.66 -17.93
N TRP A 194 -6.92 4.88 -18.45
CA TRP A 194 -7.54 5.05 -19.76
C TRP A 194 -6.67 4.58 -20.92
N GLY A 195 -5.35 4.79 -20.83
CA GLY A 195 -4.41 4.20 -21.79
C GLY A 195 -4.48 2.67 -21.79
N GLY A 196 -4.56 2.07 -20.59
CA GLY A 196 -4.77 0.64 -20.41
C GLY A 196 -6.09 0.15 -21.01
N LEU A 197 -7.18 0.91 -20.86
CA LEU A 197 -8.48 0.61 -21.49
C LEU A 197 -8.35 0.56 -23.02
N LEU A 198 -7.68 1.53 -23.64
CA LEU A 198 -7.49 1.51 -25.09
C LEU A 198 -6.67 0.31 -25.55
N THR A 199 -5.63 -0.06 -24.80
CA THR A 199 -4.86 -1.30 -25.04
C THR A 199 -5.75 -2.54 -24.90
N ALA A 200 -6.59 -2.61 -23.87
CA ALA A 200 -7.53 -3.71 -23.67
C ALA A 200 -8.48 -3.88 -24.87
N LEU A 201 -9.04 -2.77 -25.35
CA LEU A 201 -9.93 -2.75 -26.52
C LEU A 201 -9.21 -3.17 -27.81
N ALA A 202 -7.95 -2.76 -27.98
CA ALA A 202 -7.14 -3.13 -29.15
C ALA A 202 -6.87 -4.64 -29.17
N LEU A 203 -6.43 -5.19 -28.03
CA LEU A 203 -6.18 -6.62 -27.85
C LEU A 203 -7.46 -7.44 -28.02
N ALA A 204 -8.56 -6.99 -27.42
CA ALA A 204 -9.85 -7.67 -27.51
C ALA A 204 -10.42 -7.70 -28.92
N ARG A 205 -10.29 -6.61 -29.69
CA ARG A 205 -10.66 -6.61 -31.11
C ARG A 205 -9.82 -7.62 -31.89
N HIS A 206 -8.54 -7.71 -31.56
CA HIS A 206 -7.61 -8.58 -32.25
C HIS A 206 -7.86 -10.07 -31.95
N TRP A 207 -7.96 -10.45 -30.67
CA TRP A 207 -8.18 -11.83 -30.25
C TRP A 207 -9.65 -12.24 -30.18
N GLN A 208 -10.58 -11.30 -30.41
CA GLN A 208 -12.03 -11.52 -30.28
C GLN A 208 -12.44 -12.04 -28.90
N VAL A 209 -11.78 -11.55 -27.85
CA VAL A 209 -12.05 -11.92 -26.45
C VAL A 209 -12.87 -10.85 -25.73
N PRO A 210 -13.71 -11.24 -24.75
CA PRO A 210 -14.48 -10.28 -23.97
C PRO A 210 -13.58 -9.40 -23.09
N VAL A 211 -13.98 -8.12 -22.94
CA VAL A 211 -13.34 -7.17 -22.01
C VAL A 211 -14.30 -6.84 -20.89
N GLN A 212 -13.78 -6.86 -19.67
CA GLN A 212 -14.47 -6.39 -18.48
C GLN A 212 -13.70 -5.25 -17.83
N ALA A 213 -14.29 -4.05 -17.80
CA ALA A 213 -13.77 -2.92 -17.06
C ALA A 213 -14.20 -3.00 -15.60
N ILE A 214 -13.26 -2.85 -14.68
CA ILE A 214 -13.52 -2.89 -13.24
C ILE A 214 -13.01 -1.63 -12.57
N ALA A 215 -13.73 -1.17 -11.55
CA ALA A 215 -13.30 -0.09 -10.67
C ALA A 215 -13.47 -0.57 -9.23
N ALA A 216 -12.49 -0.31 -8.38
CA ALA A 216 -12.48 -0.80 -7.00
C ALA A 216 -12.33 0.35 -6.01
N PHE A 217 -13.12 0.32 -4.94
CA PHE A 217 -13.08 1.31 -3.86
C PHE A 217 -13.21 0.61 -2.50
N ASP A 218 -12.61 1.17 -1.46
CA ASP A 218 -12.60 0.59 -0.12
C ASP A 218 -13.59 1.32 0.81
N PRO A 219 -14.82 0.80 1.00
CA PRO A 219 -15.76 1.37 1.97
C PRO A 219 -15.38 1.04 3.43
N TYR A 220 -14.52 0.05 3.66
CA TYR A 220 -14.29 -0.51 5.00
C TYR A 220 -13.14 0.18 5.74
N PHE A 221 -12.30 0.95 5.04
CA PHE A 221 -11.13 1.58 5.63
C PHE A 221 -11.49 2.47 6.82
N HIS A 222 -12.53 3.30 6.68
CA HIS A 222 -12.95 4.22 7.73
C HIS A 222 -13.48 3.47 8.96
N THR A 223 -14.27 2.41 8.77
CA THR A 223 -14.74 1.58 9.88
C THR A 223 -13.57 0.98 10.67
N VAL A 224 -12.55 0.47 9.99
CA VAL A 224 -11.35 -0.10 10.66
C VAL A 224 -10.56 1.00 11.37
N ALA A 225 -10.39 2.16 10.74
CA ALA A 225 -9.67 3.29 11.31
C ALA A 225 -10.37 3.83 12.56
N PHE A 226 -11.67 4.09 12.50
CA PHE A 226 -12.46 4.62 13.62
C PHE A 226 -12.45 3.65 14.81
N ASN A 227 -12.60 2.34 14.57
CA ASN A 227 -12.53 1.34 15.64
C ASN A 227 -11.18 1.33 16.36
N ARG A 228 -10.08 1.53 15.63
CA ARG A 228 -8.74 1.61 16.25
C ARG A 228 -8.53 2.91 17.01
N ILE A 229 -9.01 4.03 16.45
CA ILE A 229 -8.89 5.36 17.07
C ILE A 229 -9.72 5.42 18.37
N ALA A 230 -10.94 4.89 18.37
CA ALA A 230 -11.81 4.85 19.54
C ALA A 230 -11.15 4.19 20.77
N GLY A 231 -10.27 3.21 20.55
CA GLY A 231 -9.54 2.55 21.63
C GLY A 231 -8.39 3.37 22.23
N VAL A 232 -7.99 4.49 21.62
CA VAL A 232 -6.81 5.30 22.01
C VAL A 232 -7.21 6.72 22.43
N LEU A 233 -8.43 7.18 22.11
CA LEU A 233 -8.90 8.51 22.47
C LEU A 233 -9.15 8.64 23.98
N SER A 234 -8.75 9.78 24.55
CA SER A 234 -9.19 10.18 25.90
C SER A 234 -10.67 10.58 25.88
N GLU A 235 -11.33 10.58 27.03
CA GLU A 235 -12.74 11.01 27.14
C GLU A 235 -12.99 12.45 26.65
N GLU A 236 -11.97 13.30 26.73
CA GLU A 236 -12.01 14.68 26.25
C GLU A 236 -11.90 14.74 24.71
N ALA A 237 -11.02 13.90 24.13
CA ALA A 237 -10.82 13.82 22.69
C ALA A 237 -12.01 13.14 21.98
N ASP A 238 -12.64 12.16 22.62
CA ASP A 238 -13.83 11.47 22.11
C ASP A 238 -15.02 12.43 21.93
N LYS A 239 -15.26 13.31 22.91
CA LYS A 239 -16.31 14.34 22.86
C LYS A 239 -16.12 15.35 21.73
N VAL A 240 -14.86 15.70 21.42
CA VAL A 240 -14.54 16.64 20.33
C VAL A 240 -14.65 15.94 18.97
N PHE A 241 -14.21 14.69 18.89
CA PHE A 241 -14.17 13.94 17.63
C PHE A 241 -15.57 13.51 17.15
N ARG A 242 -16.52 13.30 18.08
CA ARG A 242 -17.92 12.90 17.79
C ARG A 242 -17.98 11.67 16.87
N LEU A 243 -17.35 10.58 17.29
CA LEU A 243 -17.17 9.35 16.50
C LEU A 243 -18.46 8.83 15.85
N GLU A 244 -19.57 8.77 16.58
CA GLU A 244 -20.84 8.24 16.05
C GLU A 244 -21.38 9.06 14.86
N GLU A 245 -21.21 10.38 14.90
CA GLU A 245 -21.63 11.25 13.79
C GLU A 245 -20.67 11.17 12.61
N GLN A 246 -19.37 11.09 12.88
CA GLN A 246 -18.36 10.84 11.86
C GLN A 246 -18.66 9.51 11.14
N GLU A 247 -18.86 8.42 11.87
CA GLU A 247 -19.12 7.10 11.30
C GLU A 247 -20.37 7.10 10.40
N ARG A 248 -21.48 7.69 10.85
CA ARG A 248 -22.70 7.81 10.04
C ARG A 248 -22.49 8.61 8.76
N LEU A 249 -21.77 9.74 8.83
CA LEU A 249 -21.45 10.54 7.63
C LEU A 249 -20.59 9.76 6.63
N HIS A 250 -19.66 8.94 7.11
CA HIS A 250 -18.80 8.15 6.23
C HIS A 250 -19.56 7.01 5.54
N GLU A 251 -20.44 6.30 6.26
CA GLU A 251 -21.28 5.25 5.67
C GLU A 251 -22.29 5.81 4.64
N GLU A 252 -23.01 6.89 4.97
CA GLU A 252 -24.11 7.38 4.14
C GLU A 252 -23.66 8.25 2.96
N LEU A 253 -22.63 9.10 3.16
CA LEU A 253 -22.24 10.11 2.16
C LEU A 253 -20.94 9.76 1.44
N ILE A 254 -19.94 9.24 2.16
CA ILE A 254 -18.59 9.03 1.61
C ILE A 254 -18.53 7.76 0.79
N ASP A 255 -18.98 6.62 1.31
CA ASP A 255 -18.95 5.36 0.57
C ASP A 255 -19.86 5.41 -0.67
N GLY A 256 -21.07 5.95 -0.50
CA GLY A 256 -21.97 6.21 -1.62
C GLY A 256 -21.42 7.23 -2.62
N GLY A 257 -20.69 8.24 -2.13
CA GLY A 257 -20.02 9.24 -2.97
C GLY A 257 -18.90 8.65 -3.83
N LEU A 258 -18.01 7.88 -3.22
CA LEU A 258 -16.91 7.18 -3.90
C LEU A 258 -17.45 6.18 -4.91
N ALA A 259 -18.44 5.37 -4.53
CA ALA A 259 -19.09 4.43 -5.43
C ALA A 259 -19.62 5.13 -6.70
N ARG A 260 -20.24 6.30 -6.56
CA ARG A 260 -20.74 7.10 -7.70
C ARG A 260 -19.61 7.62 -8.61
N ILE A 261 -18.47 8.01 -8.05
CA ILE A 261 -17.31 8.48 -8.83
C ILE A 261 -16.78 7.34 -9.70
N TYR A 262 -16.51 6.18 -9.08
CA TYR A 262 -15.97 5.02 -9.79
C TYR A 262 -16.97 4.42 -10.78
N ASP A 263 -18.27 4.41 -10.47
CA ASP A 263 -19.32 4.07 -11.43
C ASP A 263 -19.35 5.05 -12.62
N GLY A 264 -19.12 6.35 -12.37
CA GLY A 264 -18.93 7.35 -13.41
C GLY A 264 -17.77 7.01 -14.34
N HIS A 265 -16.63 6.58 -13.81
CA HIS A 265 -15.49 6.12 -14.62
C HIS A 265 -15.84 4.88 -15.46
N LEU A 266 -16.59 3.93 -14.92
CA LEU A 266 -17.06 2.76 -15.67
C LEU A 266 -18.01 3.15 -16.81
N ARG A 267 -18.89 4.13 -16.60
CA ARG A 267 -19.75 4.67 -17.66
C ARG A 267 -18.94 5.36 -18.76
N VAL A 268 -17.90 6.11 -18.41
CA VAL A 268 -16.96 6.69 -19.38
C VAL A 268 -16.24 5.58 -20.16
N ALA A 269 -15.76 4.53 -19.50
CA ALA A 269 -15.11 3.39 -20.15
C ALA A 269 -16.03 2.73 -21.19
N ARG A 270 -17.30 2.52 -20.82
CA ARG A 270 -18.32 1.96 -21.73
C ARG A 270 -18.56 2.86 -22.93
N SER A 271 -18.65 4.17 -22.73
CA SER A 271 -18.81 5.15 -23.83
C SER A 271 -17.61 5.14 -24.79
N ILE A 272 -16.38 5.05 -24.26
CA ILE A 272 -15.17 4.94 -25.09
C ILE A 272 -15.24 3.66 -25.93
N ALA A 273 -15.54 2.51 -25.33
CA ALA A 273 -15.66 1.24 -26.04
C ALA A 273 -16.73 1.29 -27.15
N GLN A 274 -17.89 1.88 -26.88
CA GLN A 274 -18.96 2.06 -27.87
C GLN A 274 -18.53 2.92 -29.06
N THR A 275 -17.69 3.94 -28.83
CA THR A 275 -17.14 4.77 -29.92
C THR A 275 -16.24 3.96 -30.86
N HIS A 276 -15.64 2.88 -30.34
CA HIS A 276 -14.86 1.91 -31.10
C HIS A 276 -15.70 0.69 -31.57
N GLY A 277 -17.03 0.71 -31.41
CA GLY A 277 -17.91 -0.39 -31.81
C GLY A 277 -17.72 -1.68 -31.01
N LEU A 278 -17.17 -1.60 -29.79
CA LEU A 278 -16.98 -2.73 -28.89
C LEU A 278 -17.95 -2.63 -27.70
N ALA A 279 -18.54 -3.76 -27.33
CA ALA A 279 -19.30 -3.89 -26.10
C ALA A 279 -18.38 -4.43 -24.99
N ILE A 280 -18.41 -3.78 -23.83
CA ILE A 280 -17.66 -4.21 -22.64
C ILE A 280 -18.59 -4.39 -21.46
N GLU A 281 -18.27 -5.36 -20.61
CA GLU A 281 -18.90 -5.48 -19.30
C GLU A 281 -18.23 -4.53 -18.31
N THR A 282 -18.99 -4.04 -17.33
CA THR A 282 -18.45 -3.17 -16.28
C THR A 282 -18.85 -3.69 -14.91
N ARG A 283 -17.92 -3.70 -13.93
CA ARG A 283 -18.24 -4.09 -12.56
C ARG A 283 -17.57 -3.15 -11.55
N LEU A 284 -18.37 -2.63 -10.63
CA LEU A 284 -17.88 -1.90 -9.46
C LEU A 284 -17.60 -2.91 -8.33
N LEU A 285 -16.41 -2.83 -7.74
CA LEU A 285 -15.91 -3.75 -6.72
C LEU A 285 -15.76 -3.00 -5.39
N ALA A 286 -16.33 -3.56 -4.32
CA ALA A 286 -16.21 -3.03 -2.97
C ALA A 286 -15.15 -3.81 -2.18
N GLY A 287 -14.21 -3.08 -1.56
CA GLY A 287 -13.15 -3.60 -0.72
C GLY A 287 -11.79 -3.03 -1.10
N LYS A 288 -10.76 -3.41 -0.33
CA LYS A 288 -9.38 -2.98 -0.62
C LYS A 288 -9.02 -3.32 -2.09
N PRO A 289 -8.62 -2.33 -2.92
CA PRO A 289 -8.57 -2.49 -4.37
C PRO A 289 -7.80 -3.71 -4.86
N SER A 290 -6.59 -3.97 -4.35
CA SER A 290 -5.78 -5.12 -4.76
C SER A 290 -6.49 -6.46 -4.49
N HIS A 291 -7.07 -6.64 -3.31
CA HIS A 291 -7.78 -7.88 -2.95
C HIS A 291 -9.09 -8.03 -3.74
N ALA A 292 -9.85 -6.95 -3.91
CA ALA A 292 -11.11 -6.99 -4.64
C ALA A 292 -10.87 -7.32 -6.13
N ILE A 293 -9.84 -6.72 -6.73
CA ILE A 293 -9.41 -7.01 -8.10
C ILE A 293 -8.92 -8.46 -8.20
N GLN A 294 -8.06 -8.92 -7.29
CA GLN A 294 -7.56 -10.29 -7.29
C GLN A 294 -8.70 -11.32 -7.23
N LYS A 295 -9.63 -11.14 -6.29
CA LYS A 295 -10.79 -12.02 -6.16
C LYS A 295 -11.61 -12.04 -7.45
N HIS A 296 -11.82 -10.88 -8.06
CA HIS A 296 -12.59 -10.77 -9.30
C HIS A 296 -11.89 -11.45 -10.49
N ILE A 297 -10.57 -11.29 -10.66
CA ILE A 297 -9.83 -11.98 -11.76
C ILE A 297 -9.85 -13.50 -11.59
N GLU A 298 -9.86 -14.01 -10.35
CA GLU A 298 -10.03 -15.43 -10.06
C GLU A 298 -11.47 -15.90 -10.38
N GLU A 299 -12.48 -15.15 -9.95
CA GLU A 299 -13.90 -15.45 -10.20
C GLU A 299 -14.24 -15.54 -11.69
N VAL A 300 -13.67 -14.65 -12.52
CA VAL A 300 -13.91 -14.65 -13.98
C VAL A 300 -12.86 -15.45 -14.76
N ASN A 301 -11.91 -16.06 -14.05
CA ASN A 301 -10.75 -16.74 -14.61
C ASN A 301 -10.08 -15.88 -15.70
N ALA A 302 -9.69 -14.64 -15.40
CA ALA A 302 -9.12 -13.72 -16.39
C ALA A 302 -7.80 -14.23 -16.95
N SER A 303 -7.57 -14.07 -18.26
CA SER A 303 -6.29 -14.43 -18.90
C SER A 303 -5.25 -13.32 -18.80
N LEU A 304 -5.72 -12.08 -18.77
CA LEU A 304 -4.90 -10.86 -18.75
C LEU A 304 -5.60 -9.79 -17.90
N LEU A 305 -4.85 -9.24 -16.94
CA LEU A 305 -5.20 -8.04 -16.19
C LEU A 305 -4.40 -6.85 -16.75
N ILE A 306 -5.09 -5.75 -17.05
CA ILE A 306 -4.47 -4.49 -17.50
C ILE A 306 -4.76 -3.41 -16.48
N ILE A 307 -3.72 -2.76 -15.96
CA ILE A 307 -3.84 -1.66 -14.99
C ILE A 307 -2.79 -0.59 -15.28
N GLY A 308 -3.05 0.64 -14.84
CA GLY A 308 -2.00 1.66 -14.80
C GLY A 308 -0.89 1.27 -13.82
N ARG A 309 0.38 1.55 -14.16
CA ARG A 309 1.51 1.35 -13.22
C ARG A 309 1.34 2.21 -11.96
N ILE A 310 0.80 3.40 -12.14
CA ILE A 310 0.45 4.35 -11.08
C ILE A 310 -1.00 4.81 -11.30
N GLY A 311 -1.68 5.19 -10.21
CA GLY A 311 -3.09 5.58 -10.22
C GLY A 311 -3.30 7.08 -10.12
N ILE A 312 -4.56 7.49 -9.92
CA ILE A 312 -4.99 8.90 -9.93
C ILE A 312 -4.37 9.77 -8.81
N HIS A 313 -3.97 9.16 -7.70
CA HIS A 313 -3.34 9.83 -6.55
C HIS A 313 -1.81 9.71 -6.54
N ALA A 314 -1.19 9.46 -7.69
CA ALA A 314 0.25 9.28 -7.75
C ALA A 314 1.00 10.61 -7.62
N ASP A 315 2.04 10.61 -6.79
CA ASP A 315 3.03 11.70 -6.75
C ASP A 315 3.96 11.63 -7.96
N ALA A 316 4.58 12.76 -8.32
CA ALA A 316 5.44 12.88 -9.50
C ALA A 316 6.63 11.89 -9.49
N GLU A 317 7.14 11.55 -8.32
CA GLU A 317 8.31 10.67 -8.13
C GLU A 317 7.95 9.19 -7.88
N LEU A 318 6.65 8.85 -7.83
CA LEU A 318 6.22 7.50 -7.50
C LEU A 318 6.56 6.50 -8.62
N ASP A 319 7.25 5.42 -8.26
CA ASP A 319 7.68 4.39 -9.21
C ASP A 319 6.59 3.32 -9.46
N ILE A 320 5.85 2.90 -8.46
CA ILE A 320 4.73 1.96 -8.64
C ILE A 320 3.63 2.25 -7.63
N GLY A 321 2.37 2.17 -8.07
CA GLY A 321 1.23 2.26 -7.16
C GLY A 321 1.13 1.02 -6.27
N GLY A 322 0.73 1.19 -5.01
CA GLY A 322 0.58 0.06 -4.07
C GLY A 322 -0.39 -1.03 -4.56
N THR A 323 -1.47 -0.64 -5.27
CA THR A 323 -2.38 -1.62 -5.90
C THR A 323 -1.69 -2.41 -7.02
N ALA A 324 -0.91 -1.73 -7.87
CA ALA A 324 -0.17 -2.35 -8.95
C ALA A 324 0.92 -3.30 -8.42
N GLU A 325 1.65 -2.90 -7.38
CA GLU A 325 2.65 -3.75 -6.74
C GLU A 325 2.04 -5.01 -6.10
N ASN A 326 0.96 -4.88 -5.34
CA ASN A 326 0.30 -6.05 -4.75
C ASN A 326 -0.22 -7.01 -5.84
N LEU A 327 -0.81 -6.48 -6.91
CA LEU A 327 -1.27 -7.30 -8.05
C LEU A 327 -0.10 -7.93 -8.83
N LEU A 328 1.05 -7.26 -8.89
CA LEU A 328 2.28 -7.88 -9.42
C LEU A 328 2.66 -9.12 -8.61
N HIS A 329 2.42 -9.15 -7.30
CA HIS A 329 2.66 -10.33 -6.48
C HIS A 329 1.53 -11.37 -6.63
N ASP A 330 0.29 -10.95 -6.41
CA ASP A 330 -0.80 -11.87 -6.06
C ASP A 330 -1.66 -12.29 -7.27
N ALA A 331 -1.64 -11.54 -8.38
CA ALA A 331 -2.44 -11.91 -9.55
C ALA A 331 -1.99 -13.25 -10.15
N ASN A 332 -2.95 -14.13 -10.41
CA ASN A 332 -2.78 -15.47 -10.96
C ASN A 332 -2.76 -15.52 -12.50
N CYS A 333 -3.01 -14.40 -13.17
CA CYS A 333 -3.01 -14.27 -14.63
C CYS A 333 -1.92 -13.30 -15.09
N ALA A 334 -1.68 -13.22 -16.41
CA ALA A 334 -0.71 -12.26 -16.93
C ALA A 334 -1.14 -10.82 -16.58
N VAL A 335 -0.17 -9.93 -16.34
CA VAL A 335 -0.45 -8.54 -15.96
C VAL A 335 0.29 -7.58 -16.87
N LEU A 336 -0.44 -6.64 -17.46
CA LEU A 336 0.09 -5.50 -18.20
C LEU A 336 0.02 -4.25 -17.34
N PHE A 337 1.17 -3.63 -17.11
CA PHE A 337 1.30 -2.34 -16.44
C PHE A 337 1.45 -1.24 -17.49
N SER A 338 0.39 -0.45 -17.64
CA SER A 338 0.29 0.62 -18.62
C SER A 338 1.06 1.87 -18.16
N ARG A 339 1.91 2.36 -19.06
CA ARG A 339 2.54 3.69 -19.13
C ARG A 339 1.90 4.56 -20.19
N ARG A 340 1.13 3.98 -21.11
CA ARG A 340 0.34 4.74 -22.08
C ARG A 340 -0.63 5.65 -21.35
N GLN A 341 -0.65 6.93 -21.75
CA GLN A 341 -1.58 7.91 -21.21
C GLN A 341 -2.65 8.24 -22.25
N PHE A 342 -3.88 8.35 -21.81
CA PHE A 342 -4.97 8.87 -22.60
C PHE A 342 -5.87 9.73 -21.71
N GLN A 343 -6.33 10.86 -22.23
CA GLN A 343 -7.32 11.69 -21.55
C GLN A 343 -8.61 11.68 -22.39
N PRO A 344 -9.72 11.16 -21.85
CA PRO A 344 -11.01 11.27 -22.51
C PRO A 344 -11.43 12.74 -22.64
N GLU A 345 -12.24 13.05 -23.65
CA GLU A 345 -12.76 14.41 -23.86
C GLU A 345 -13.48 14.91 -22.60
N ILE A 346 -13.08 16.08 -22.10
CA ILE A 346 -13.61 16.66 -20.85
C ILE A 346 -15.14 16.79 -20.92
N ASP A 347 -15.66 17.26 -22.06
CA ASP A 347 -17.10 17.43 -22.28
C ASP A 347 -17.85 16.09 -22.08
N ARG A 348 -17.27 14.96 -22.53
CA ARG A 348 -17.84 13.62 -22.34
C ARG A 348 -17.76 13.15 -20.90
N VAL A 349 -16.62 13.35 -20.24
CA VAL A 349 -16.45 12.96 -18.83
C VAL A 349 -17.45 13.72 -17.98
N THR A 350 -17.52 15.04 -18.14
CA THR A 350 -18.39 15.92 -17.35
C THR A 350 -19.86 15.63 -17.60
N GLU A 351 -20.29 15.38 -18.83
CA GLU A 351 -21.68 15.00 -19.13
C GLU A 351 -22.10 13.70 -18.42
N ILE A 352 -21.19 12.74 -18.28
CA ILE A 352 -21.47 11.44 -17.66
C ILE A 352 -21.41 11.50 -16.13
N THR A 353 -20.47 12.26 -15.57
CA THR A 353 -20.16 12.24 -14.13
C THR A 353 -20.81 13.38 -13.35
N THR A 354 -21.33 14.41 -14.01
CA THR A 354 -21.82 15.63 -13.35
C THR A 354 -23.35 15.66 -13.27
N THR A 355 -23.89 16.05 -12.12
CA THR A 355 -25.32 16.32 -11.94
C THR A 355 -25.59 17.81 -11.78
N TRP A 356 -26.79 18.26 -12.14
CA TRP A 356 -27.23 19.65 -11.98
C TRP A 356 -28.28 19.71 -10.86
N THR A 357 -28.26 20.78 -10.06
CA THR A 357 -29.37 21.03 -9.13
C THR A 357 -30.58 21.57 -9.90
N PRO A 358 -31.82 21.35 -9.42
CA PRO A 358 -33.02 21.88 -10.08
C PRO A 358 -32.98 23.40 -10.33
N GLU A 359 -32.37 24.15 -9.42
CA GLU A 359 -32.19 25.61 -9.52
C GLU A 359 -31.22 25.97 -10.65
N ALA A 360 -30.13 25.22 -10.79
CA ALA A 360 -29.16 25.39 -11.87
C ALA A 360 -29.77 25.05 -13.24
N GLU A 361 -30.59 23.99 -13.30
CA GLU A 361 -31.32 23.61 -14.53
C GLU A 361 -32.34 24.68 -14.93
N ALA A 362 -33.15 25.16 -14.00
CA ALA A 362 -34.12 26.22 -14.25
C ALA A 362 -33.44 27.51 -14.76
N ARG A 363 -32.23 27.80 -14.27
CA ARG A 363 -31.43 28.93 -14.77
C ARG A 363 -30.88 28.66 -16.18
N MET A 364 -30.43 27.45 -16.47
CA MET A 364 -29.96 27.06 -17.81
C MET A 364 -31.10 27.12 -18.84
N GLU A 365 -32.33 26.83 -18.45
CA GLU A 365 -33.49 26.89 -19.35
C GLU A 365 -33.82 28.32 -19.80
N ARG A 366 -33.53 29.32 -18.96
CA ARG A 366 -33.64 30.76 -19.29
C ARG A 366 -32.59 31.24 -20.31
N VAL A 367 -31.52 30.47 -20.53
CA VAL A 367 -30.52 30.78 -21.55
C VAL A 367 -31.12 30.54 -22.95
N PRO A 368 -30.96 31.49 -23.90
CA PRO A 368 -31.47 31.32 -25.27
C PRO A 368 -30.97 30.05 -25.94
N GLY A 369 -31.85 29.33 -26.64
CA GLY A 369 -31.57 27.98 -27.16
C GLY A 369 -30.34 27.88 -28.06
N PHE A 370 -30.01 28.91 -28.85
CA PHE A 370 -28.86 28.90 -29.77
C PHE A 370 -27.49 28.98 -29.07
N VAL A 371 -27.42 29.39 -27.80
CA VAL A 371 -26.18 29.41 -26.99
C VAL A 371 -26.20 28.42 -25.83
N ARG A 372 -27.34 27.79 -25.55
CA ARG A 372 -27.53 26.93 -24.37
C ARG A 372 -26.53 25.77 -24.30
N ASP A 373 -26.33 25.05 -25.40
CA ASP A 373 -25.39 23.91 -25.44
C ASP A 373 -23.93 24.35 -25.29
N MET A 374 -23.60 25.54 -25.78
CA MET A 374 -22.28 26.14 -25.61
C MET A 374 -22.08 26.55 -24.14
N ALA A 375 -23.05 27.23 -23.54
CA ALA A 375 -23.02 27.65 -22.14
C ALA A 375 -22.94 26.45 -21.20
N ARG A 376 -23.73 25.40 -21.46
CA ARG A 376 -23.72 24.16 -20.67
C ARG A 376 -22.35 23.50 -20.67
N ARG A 377 -21.73 23.32 -21.84
CA ARG A 377 -20.37 22.77 -21.95
C ARG A 377 -19.33 23.64 -21.23
N ALA A 378 -19.42 24.96 -21.39
CA ALA A 378 -18.49 25.87 -20.75
C ALA A 378 -18.58 25.82 -19.21
N ILE A 379 -19.79 25.71 -18.66
CA ILE A 379 -20.02 25.58 -17.21
C ILE A 379 -19.56 24.21 -16.71
N LEU A 380 -19.84 23.13 -17.45
CA LEU A 380 -19.36 21.79 -17.12
C LEU A 380 -17.83 21.75 -17.03
N ARG A 381 -17.15 22.37 -18.00
CA ARG A 381 -15.69 22.49 -18.00
C ARG A 381 -15.19 23.31 -16.80
N TYR A 382 -15.81 24.45 -16.55
CA TYR A 382 -15.48 25.30 -15.39
C TYR A 382 -15.63 24.56 -14.05
N GLY A 383 -16.69 23.76 -13.91
CA GLY A 383 -16.93 22.93 -12.73
C GLY A 383 -15.87 21.84 -12.59
N HIS A 384 -15.55 21.15 -13.67
CA HIS A 384 -14.55 20.08 -13.68
C HIS A 384 -13.14 20.55 -13.30
N GLU A 385 -12.70 21.68 -13.86
CA GLU A 385 -11.39 22.29 -13.55
C GLU A 385 -11.24 22.63 -12.05
N ARG A 386 -12.37 22.79 -11.34
CA ARG A 386 -12.43 23.07 -9.90
C ARG A 386 -12.81 21.85 -9.06
N GLY A 387 -12.94 20.68 -9.67
CA GLY A 387 -13.30 19.43 -9.00
C GLY A 387 -14.78 19.31 -8.58
N HIS A 388 -15.67 20.13 -9.14
CA HIS A 388 -17.10 20.05 -8.86
C HIS A 388 -17.78 19.00 -9.75
N THR A 389 -18.47 18.05 -9.12
CA THR A 389 -19.33 17.04 -9.77
C THR A 389 -20.82 17.36 -9.66
N VAL A 390 -21.17 18.45 -8.98
CA VAL A 390 -22.53 18.99 -8.91
C VAL A 390 -22.52 20.46 -9.34
N ILE A 391 -23.25 20.78 -10.40
CA ILE A 391 -23.44 22.15 -10.86
C ILE A 391 -24.59 22.79 -10.09
N THR A 392 -24.26 23.75 -9.23
CA THR A 392 -25.21 24.56 -8.47
C THR A 392 -25.49 25.88 -9.17
N GLU A 393 -26.58 26.55 -8.81
CA GLU A 393 -26.90 27.88 -9.35
C GLU A 393 -25.75 28.89 -9.14
N ARG A 394 -25.12 28.87 -7.96
CA ARG A 394 -23.97 29.73 -7.65
C ARG A 394 -22.78 29.45 -8.59
N LEU A 395 -22.52 28.18 -8.88
CA LEU A 395 -21.44 27.81 -9.81
C LEU A 395 -21.73 28.26 -11.25
N VAL A 396 -23.00 28.18 -11.68
CA VAL A 396 -23.44 28.73 -12.97
C VAL A 396 -23.19 30.24 -13.04
N GLU A 397 -23.50 30.97 -11.97
CA GLU A 397 -23.26 32.41 -11.88
C GLU A 397 -21.77 32.76 -11.92
N GLU A 398 -20.95 32.09 -11.12
CA GLU A 398 -19.50 32.28 -11.09
C GLU A 398 -18.85 31.98 -12.46
N ALA A 399 -19.25 30.86 -13.09
CA ALA A 399 -18.78 30.48 -14.42
C ALA A 399 -19.17 31.54 -15.47
N THR A 400 -20.42 32.00 -15.45
CA THR A 400 -20.92 33.01 -16.38
C THR A 400 -20.22 34.35 -16.19
N ALA A 401 -20.03 34.78 -14.93
CA ALA A 401 -19.33 36.02 -14.59
C ALA A 401 -17.87 36.00 -15.07
N THR A 402 -17.19 34.86 -14.93
CA THR A 402 -15.81 34.66 -15.40
C THR A 402 -15.72 34.70 -16.92
N MET A 403 -16.67 34.09 -17.63
CA MET A 403 -16.71 34.12 -19.10
C MET A 403 -17.00 35.52 -19.65
N MET A 404 -17.86 36.29 -18.97
CA MET A 404 -18.17 37.67 -19.35
C MET A 404 -17.05 38.66 -19.01
N SER A 405 -16.27 38.44 -17.95
CA SER A 405 -15.14 39.30 -17.59
C SER A 405 -13.91 39.09 -18.49
N GLY A 406 -13.70 37.87 -19.01
CA GLY A 406 -12.67 37.57 -20.02
C GLY A 406 -12.86 38.29 -21.36
N HIS A 407 -14.10 38.63 -21.72
CA HIS A 407 -14.40 39.40 -22.94
C HIS A 407 -14.09 40.91 -22.84
N ARG A 408 -13.67 41.42 -21.67
CA ARG A 408 -13.23 42.83 -21.51
C ARG A 408 -11.74 43.07 -21.80
N ARG A 409 -10.96 42.03 -22.14
CA ARG A 409 -9.56 42.19 -22.57
C ARG A 409 -9.34 41.53 -23.95
N ALA A 410 -9.58 42.31 -25.00
CA ALA A 410 -8.98 42.12 -26.32
C ALA A 410 -8.39 43.47 -26.78
N PRO A 411 -7.30 43.47 -27.58
CA PRO A 411 -6.26 44.49 -27.54
C PRO A 411 -6.57 45.68 -28.43
N GLY A 412 -6.40 46.89 -27.89
CA GLY A 412 -6.51 48.12 -28.66
C GLY A 412 -6.64 49.33 -27.76
N ASP A 413 -5.56 49.73 -27.09
CA ASP A 413 -5.25 51.17 -27.01
C ASP A 413 -3.76 51.38 -26.69
N THR A 414 -3.07 51.96 -27.65
CA THR A 414 -1.72 52.51 -27.53
C THR A 414 -1.81 53.89 -26.93
N GLY A 415 -1.35 54.08 -25.69
CA GLY A 415 -1.35 55.38 -25.05
C GLY A 415 -0.34 55.44 -23.91
N THR A 416 0.89 55.81 -24.24
CA THR A 416 2.00 56.16 -23.35
C THR A 416 1.60 57.04 -22.15
N ARG A 417 2.10 56.70 -20.97
CA ARG A 417 2.66 57.68 -20.02
C ARG A 417 3.69 57.02 -19.11
N GLN A 418 4.87 57.61 -19.16
CA GLN A 418 6.08 57.34 -18.39
C GLN A 418 6.07 58.27 -17.16
N ASP A 419 6.43 57.74 -15.99
CA ASP A 419 7.47 58.24 -15.07
C ASP A 419 7.14 58.00 -13.57
N ASP A 420 8.04 57.20 -13.00
CA ASP A 420 8.81 57.34 -11.76
C ASP A 420 8.22 57.31 -10.33
N SER A 421 9.03 56.59 -9.52
CA SER A 421 9.38 56.74 -8.11
C SER A 421 8.67 55.88 -7.05
N ASP A 422 9.46 54.90 -6.57
CA ASP A 422 9.80 54.59 -5.18
C ASP A 422 8.73 54.59 -4.07
N ALA A 423 8.74 53.46 -3.34
CA ALA A 423 8.58 53.27 -1.89
C ALA A 423 7.42 52.35 -1.47
N GLU A 424 7.78 51.18 -0.93
CA GLU A 424 6.94 50.50 0.07
C GLU A 424 6.81 51.39 1.33
N PRO A 425 5.69 51.26 2.07
CA PRO A 425 5.82 50.50 3.30
C PRO A 425 4.60 49.64 3.69
N MET A 426 4.96 48.52 4.31
CA MET A 426 4.22 47.70 5.28
C MET A 426 3.35 48.51 6.26
N GLN A 427 2.06 48.16 6.42
CA GLN A 427 1.31 48.30 7.68
C GLN A 427 -0.05 47.54 7.71
N THR A 428 -0.10 46.53 8.59
CA THR A 428 -1.14 46.20 9.59
C THR A 428 -2.63 46.29 9.21
N HIS A 429 -3.31 45.14 9.17
CA HIS A 429 -4.78 45.03 9.21
C HIS A 429 -5.32 45.19 10.65
N PRO A 430 -6.37 46.01 10.88
CA PRO A 430 -7.07 46.07 12.16
C PRO A 430 -8.16 44.99 12.28
N ARG A 431 -8.26 44.44 13.49
CA ARG A 431 -9.31 43.51 13.93
C ARG A 431 -10.64 44.26 14.05
N HIS A 432 -11.70 43.77 13.41
CA HIS A 432 -13.07 44.19 13.71
C HIS A 432 -13.83 43.10 14.48
N ARG A 433 -14.33 43.50 15.66
CA ARG A 433 -15.28 42.77 16.52
C ARG A 433 -16.64 42.67 15.82
N HIS A 434 -17.27 41.51 15.91
CA HIS A 434 -18.70 41.37 15.68
C HIS A 434 -19.45 41.46 17.01
N GLU A 435 -20.36 42.43 17.13
CA GLU A 435 -21.48 42.45 18.09
C GLU A 435 -22.75 41.89 17.43
N PRO A 436 -23.70 41.32 18.19
CA PRO A 436 -24.89 40.65 17.67
C PRO A 436 -26.08 41.61 17.47
N PRO A 437 -27.08 41.28 16.62
CA PRO A 437 -28.28 42.10 16.46
C PRO A 437 -29.41 41.76 17.47
N PRO A 438 -30.36 42.69 17.69
CA PRO A 438 -31.30 42.67 18.82
C PRO A 438 -32.70 42.09 18.51
N GLU A 439 -33.46 41.85 19.59
CA GLU A 439 -34.83 41.33 19.63
C GLU A 439 -35.96 42.39 19.51
N THR A 440 -37.16 41.87 19.19
CA THR A 440 -38.56 42.32 19.49
C THR A 440 -39.35 43.03 18.38
N VAL A 441 -40.68 42.94 18.20
CA VAL A 441 -41.84 42.10 18.59
C VAL A 441 -43.02 42.57 17.68
N GLY A 442 -43.98 41.70 17.32
CA GLY A 442 -45.28 42.15 16.79
C GLY A 442 -46.21 41.09 16.18
N SER A 443 -46.96 40.36 17.01
CA SER A 443 -48.10 39.50 16.61
C SER A 443 -49.37 40.34 16.33
N PRO A 444 -50.46 39.81 15.71
CA PRO A 444 -51.40 38.92 16.42
C PRO A 444 -52.16 37.85 15.59
N SER A 445 -52.85 36.99 16.36
CA SER A 445 -54.10 36.24 16.08
C SER A 445 -54.08 34.87 15.39
N HIS A 446 -54.05 33.86 16.27
CA HIS A 446 -54.37 32.43 16.15
C HIS A 446 -55.90 32.17 15.91
N PRO A 447 -56.34 30.95 15.50
CA PRO A 447 -56.51 29.88 16.51
C PRO A 447 -56.21 28.43 16.06
N ARG A 448 -55.60 27.71 17.03
CA ARG A 448 -55.79 26.30 17.44
C ARG A 448 -55.31 25.15 16.53
N CYS A 449 -54.31 24.42 17.02
CA CYS A 449 -54.39 23.03 17.54
C CYS A 449 -52.98 22.59 17.99
N ILE A 450 -52.67 22.71 19.28
CA ILE A 450 -52.55 21.62 20.28
C ILE A 450 -51.38 20.65 19.99
N GLU A 451 -50.33 20.81 20.80
CA GLU A 451 -49.31 19.82 21.11
C GLU A 451 -49.95 18.48 21.50
N GLN A 452 -49.52 17.40 20.87
CA GLN A 452 -49.59 16.06 21.46
C GLN A 452 -48.52 15.16 20.83
N ASN A 453 -47.60 14.75 21.69
CA ASN A 453 -46.83 13.51 21.69
C ASN A 453 -46.97 12.62 20.44
N HIS A 454 -45.84 12.34 19.79
CA HIS A 454 -45.66 11.13 18.99
C HIS A 454 -45.85 9.90 19.90
N GLN A 455 -47.11 9.50 20.08
CA GLN A 455 -47.46 8.12 20.39
C GLN A 455 -47.47 7.34 19.08
N GLU A 456 -46.67 6.28 19.08
CA GLU A 456 -46.68 5.19 18.12
C GLU A 456 -48.13 4.81 17.79
N THR A 457 -48.53 4.97 16.53
CA THR A 457 -49.76 4.36 16.04
C THR A 457 -49.46 2.88 15.72
N PRO A 458 -50.31 1.92 16.15
CA PRO A 458 -50.12 0.53 15.80
C PRO A 458 -50.40 0.35 14.31
N VAL A 459 -49.40 -0.12 13.57
CA VAL A 459 -49.51 -0.38 12.13
C VAL A 459 -50.35 -1.65 11.92
N ASP A 460 -51.31 -1.57 11.00
CA ASP A 460 -52.23 -2.65 10.64
C ASP A 460 -51.47 -3.83 9.99
N PRO A 461 -51.54 -5.05 10.57
CA PRO A 461 -50.82 -6.22 10.05
C PRO A 461 -51.40 -6.82 8.76
N SER A 462 -52.41 -6.20 8.15
CA SER A 462 -53.07 -6.70 6.93
C SER A 462 -52.73 -5.96 5.62
N ASP A 463 -51.78 -5.01 5.64
CA ASP A 463 -51.33 -4.29 4.45
C ASP A 463 -50.34 -5.12 3.58
N PRO A 464 -50.68 -5.48 2.33
CA PRO A 464 -49.85 -6.34 1.47
C PRO A 464 -48.52 -5.72 1.01
N CYS A 465 -48.33 -4.41 1.21
CA CYS A 465 -47.17 -3.68 0.69
C CYS A 465 -45.96 -3.62 1.66
N HIS A 466 -46.13 -3.98 2.94
CA HIS A 466 -45.04 -3.99 3.94
C HIS A 466 -44.36 -5.36 4.15
N ALA A 467 -44.93 -6.45 3.65
CA ALA A 467 -44.48 -7.82 3.90
C ALA A 467 -43.18 -8.25 3.15
N ARG A 468 -42.43 -7.30 2.57
CA ARG A 468 -41.27 -7.60 1.71
C ARG A 468 -39.90 -7.25 2.28
N PHE A 469 -39.78 -6.68 3.48
CA PHE A 469 -38.48 -6.28 4.02
C PHE A 469 -38.18 -6.66 5.47
N THR A 470 -39.12 -7.23 6.23
CA THR A 470 -38.88 -7.69 7.60
C THR A 470 -39.05 -9.21 7.68
N LEU A 471 -37.98 -9.91 8.08
CA LEU A 471 -38.08 -11.34 8.40
C LEU A 471 -38.90 -11.48 9.68
N PRO A 472 -39.89 -12.38 9.75
CA PRO A 472 -40.63 -12.61 10.97
C PRO A 472 -39.71 -13.16 12.07
N TRP A 473 -39.91 -12.74 13.31
CA TRP A 473 -39.10 -13.15 14.47
C TRP A 473 -39.81 -14.25 15.25
N SER A 474 -39.05 -15.17 15.86
CA SER A 474 -39.59 -16.07 16.86
C SER A 474 -39.84 -15.33 18.19
N ASP A 475 -40.85 -15.76 18.94
CA ASP A 475 -41.18 -15.17 20.25
C ASP A 475 -40.02 -15.26 21.25
N GLU A 476 -39.14 -16.25 21.09
CA GLU A 476 -37.94 -16.43 21.90
C GLU A 476 -36.83 -15.44 21.52
N ALA A 477 -36.60 -15.21 20.22
CA ALA A 477 -35.64 -14.24 19.73
C ALA A 477 -36.03 -12.80 20.10
N ALA A 478 -37.31 -12.46 19.96
CA ALA A 478 -37.84 -11.16 20.33
C ALA A 478 -37.69 -10.88 21.84
N ARG A 479 -37.98 -11.88 22.68
CA ARG A 479 -37.78 -11.79 24.14
C ARG A 479 -36.31 -11.62 24.51
N LEU A 480 -35.40 -12.37 23.87
CA LEU A 480 -33.97 -12.24 24.11
C LEU A 480 -33.47 -10.82 23.75
N LEU A 481 -33.96 -10.25 22.65
CA LEU A 481 -33.61 -8.91 22.20
C LEU A 481 -34.09 -7.81 23.17
N GLN A 482 -35.24 -8.02 23.81
CA GLN A 482 -35.79 -7.11 24.82
C GLN A 482 -35.01 -7.11 26.13
N THR A 483 -34.23 -8.15 26.42
CA THR A 483 -33.36 -8.19 27.63
C THR A 483 -32.19 -7.19 27.57
N ILE A 484 -31.88 -6.66 26.40
CA ILE A 484 -30.79 -5.68 26.22
C ILE A 484 -31.28 -4.29 26.57
N GLY A 485 -30.71 -3.68 27.61
CA GLY A 485 -31.10 -2.35 28.10
C GLY A 485 -30.68 -1.17 27.22
N LYS A 486 -29.69 -1.33 26.31
CA LYS A 486 -29.21 -0.25 25.42
C LYS A 486 -29.92 -0.27 24.05
N PRO A 487 -30.64 0.80 23.63
CA PRO A 487 -31.37 0.84 22.35
C PRO A 487 -30.48 0.68 21.11
N SER A 488 -29.28 1.27 21.11
CA SER A 488 -28.32 1.18 20.00
C SER A 488 -27.81 -0.24 19.77
N LEU A 489 -27.50 -0.96 20.85
CA LEU A 489 -27.08 -2.36 20.80
C LEU A 489 -28.22 -3.27 20.31
N ARG A 490 -29.47 -2.96 20.67
CA ARG A 490 -30.67 -3.67 20.21
C ARG A 490 -30.86 -3.55 18.70
N ALA A 491 -30.74 -2.33 18.15
CA ALA A 491 -30.84 -2.09 16.72
C ALA A 491 -29.73 -2.83 15.94
N ARG A 492 -28.50 -2.80 16.45
CA ARG A 492 -27.36 -3.53 15.86
C ARG A 492 -27.59 -5.05 15.84
N LEU A 493 -28.04 -5.64 16.94
CA LEU A 493 -28.28 -7.09 17.03
C LEU A 493 -29.48 -7.53 16.19
N THR A 494 -30.48 -6.65 16.02
CA THR A 494 -31.60 -6.87 15.08
C THR A 494 -31.07 -7.04 13.66
N ARG A 495 -30.23 -6.11 13.19
CA ARG A 495 -29.64 -6.15 11.83
C ARG A 495 -28.80 -7.41 11.62
N LEU A 496 -27.93 -7.73 12.59
CA LEU A 496 -27.03 -8.88 12.50
C LEU A 496 -27.77 -10.22 12.52
N ALA A 497 -28.82 -10.35 13.34
CA ALA A 497 -29.63 -11.56 13.40
C ALA A 497 -30.44 -11.78 12.11
N GLU A 498 -30.99 -10.72 11.52
CA GLU A 498 -31.65 -10.80 10.22
C GLU A 498 -30.69 -11.16 9.08
N GLU A 499 -29.50 -10.54 9.05
CA GLU A 499 -28.47 -10.82 8.05
C GLU A 499 -28.00 -12.28 8.15
N LYS A 500 -27.81 -12.79 9.37
CA LYS A 500 -27.44 -14.19 9.60
C LYS A 500 -28.55 -15.15 9.16
N ALA A 501 -29.81 -14.88 9.49
CA ALA A 501 -30.95 -15.67 9.03
C ALA A 501 -31.05 -15.70 7.49
N ARG A 502 -30.82 -14.56 6.80
CA ARG A 502 -30.77 -14.51 5.33
C ARG A 502 -29.63 -15.34 4.75
N LYS A 503 -28.44 -15.28 5.35
CA LYS A 503 -27.25 -16.05 4.93
C LYS A 503 -27.46 -17.56 5.09
N GLU A 504 -28.12 -17.97 6.16
CA GLU A 504 -28.46 -19.37 6.45
C GLU A 504 -29.73 -19.85 5.71
N LYS A 505 -30.42 -18.94 5.00
CA LYS A 505 -31.68 -19.16 4.27
C LYS A 505 -32.85 -19.57 5.17
N ASP A 506 -32.83 -19.13 6.43
CA ASP A 506 -33.92 -19.35 7.36
C ASP A 506 -35.09 -18.38 7.10
N PRO A 507 -36.35 -18.86 7.08
CA PRO A 507 -37.52 -18.04 6.77
C PRO A 507 -37.97 -17.13 7.93
N ARG A 508 -37.31 -17.21 9.10
CA ARG A 508 -37.59 -16.41 10.30
C ARG A 508 -36.34 -16.26 11.15
N VAL A 509 -36.22 -15.15 11.88
CA VAL A 509 -35.14 -14.97 12.86
C VAL A 509 -35.44 -15.79 14.11
N GLN A 510 -34.54 -16.71 14.45
CA GLN A 510 -34.63 -17.61 15.59
C GLN A 510 -33.63 -17.22 16.67
N GLN A 511 -33.82 -17.74 17.89
CA GLN A 511 -32.95 -17.45 19.03
C GLN A 511 -31.47 -17.80 18.73
N GLN A 512 -31.24 -18.88 17.96
CA GLN A 512 -29.91 -19.31 17.52
C GLN A 512 -29.14 -18.28 16.70
N HIS A 513 -29.83 -17.37 16.00
CA HIS A 513 -29.18 -16.30 15.25
C HIS A 513 -28.66 -15.19 16.17
N LEU A 514 -29.22 -15.07 17.38
CA LEU A 514 -28.78 -14.14 18.41
C LEU A 514 -27.77 -14.74 19.40
N LEU A 515 -27.90 -16.02 19.73
CA LEU A 515 -27.07 -16.71 20.75
C LEU A 515 -25.55 -16.51 20.61
N PRO A 516 -24.93 -16.49 19.41
CA PRO A 516 -23.50 -16.22 19.27
C PRO A 516 -23.06 -14.85 19.80
N PHE A 517 -23.98 -13.89 19.90
CA PHE A 517 -23.71 -12.55 20.42
C PHE A 517 -23.91 -12.46 21.94
N PHE A 518 -24.46 -13.50 22.56
CA PHE A 518 -24.60 -13.64 24.01
C PHE A 518 -23.72 -14.82 24.46
N GLY A 519 -22.54 -14.52 25.01
CA GLY A 519 -21.58 -15.56 25.44
C GLY A 519 -22.19 -16.66 26.33
N PRO A 520 -21.57 -17.84 26.40
CA PRO A 520 -22.24 -19.07 26.83
C PRO A 520 -22.67 -19.03 28.31
N ARG A 521 -23.97 -19.25 28.56
CA ARG A 521 -24.48 -19.78 29.84
C ARG A 521 -24.47 -21.31 29.77
N GLN A 522 -23.97 -21.95 30.83
CA GLN A 522 -23.67 -23.38 30.93
C GLN A 522 -24.91 -24.30 30.91
N SER A 523 -24.68 -25.50 30.35
CA SER A 523 -25.31 -26.83 30.62
C SER A 523 -26.60 -27.23 29.87
N ALA A 524 -26.50 -28.18 28.92
CA ALA A 524 -26.82 -29.62 29.08
C ALA A 524 -27.20 -30.34 27.75
N GLU A 525 -26.38 -31.34 27.38
CA GLU A 525 -26.66 -32.62 26.67
C GLU A 525 -27.46 -32.72 25.32
N ALA A 526 -26.69 -32.88 24.21
CA ALA A 526 -26.76 -33.84 23.07
C ALA A 526 -28.05 -34.04 22.20
N PRO A 527 -27.98 -34.69 20.99
CA PRO A 527 -26.96 -34.72 19.92
C PRO A 527 -27.57 -34.45 18.50
N HIS A 528 -26.78 -34.06 17.48
CA HIS A 528 -26.85 -34.59 16.08
C HIS A 528 -25.84 -33.92 15.13
N ASP A 529 -24.87 -34.73 14.72
CA ASP A 529 -24.30 -34.97 13.38
C ASP A 529 -24.45 -33.90 12.28
N ARG A 530 -23.30 -33.37 11.81
CA ARG A 530 -22.95 -33.10 10.39
C ARG A 530 -21.50 -32.59 10.27
N LYS A 531 -20.69 -33.32 9.50
CA LYS A 531 -19.30 -32.99 9.11
C LYS A 531 -19.15 -31.52 8.68
N THR A 532 -18.40 -30.74 9.46
CA THR A 532 -17.90 -29.40 9.09
C THR A 532 -16.48 -29.27 9.67
N ASP A 533 -15.57 -28.65 8.93
CA ASP A 533 -14.15 -28.46 9.27
C ASP A 533 -13.92 -28.17 10.76
N MET A 534 -13.15 -29.04 11.42
CA MET A 534 -12.82 -28.90 12.84
C MET A 534 -11.87 -27.71 13.03
N GLU A 535 -12.41 -26.62 13.57
CA GLU A 535 -11.63 -25.54 14.19
C GLU A 535 -10.87 -26.15 15.39
N LEU A 536 -9.54 -26.19 15.32
CA LEU A 536 -8.67 -26.76 16.35
C LEU A 536 -8.82 -26.00 17.67
N HIS A 537 -9.22 -26.71 18.74
CA HIS A 537 -9.46 -26.07 20.03
C HIS A 537 -8.16 -25.88 20.83
N TRP A 538 -7.81 -24.65 21.19
CA TRP A 538 -6.59 -24.37 21.97
C TRP A 538 -6.88 -24.27 23.46
N GLN A 539 -6.18 -25.07 24.27
CA GLN A 539 -6.23 -24.94 25.71
C GLN A 539 -5.54 -23.64 26.17
N ALA A 540 -6.07 -23.01 27.22
CA ALA A 540 -5.58 -21.72 27.70
C ALA A 540 -4.07 -21.74 28.05
N ALA A 541 -3.56 -22.86 28.58
CA ALA A 541 -2.14 -23.03 28.89
C ALA A 541 -1.26 -23.09 27.62
N ALA A 542 -1.74 -23.75 26.56
CA ALA A 542 -1.07 -23.83 25.26
C ALA A 542 -0.98 -22.46 24.58
N LEU A 543 -2.09 -21.70 24.62
CA LEU A 543 -2.15 -20.34 24.09
C LEU A 543 -1.21 -19.39 24.87
N ALA A 544 -1.21 -19.47 26.20
CA ALA A 544 -0.33 -18.66 27.05
C ALA A 544 1.15 -18.97 26.77
N ARG A 545 1.49 -20.23 26.47
CA ARG A 545 2.86 -20.62 26.10
C ARG A 545 3.27 -20.09 24.72
N LEU A 546 2.36 -20.07 23.77
CA LEU A 546 2.58 -19.48 22.44
C LEU A 546 2.79 -17.96 22.52
N MET A 547 2.07 -17.25 23.41
CA MET A 547 2.26 -15.80 23.60
C MET A 547 3.64 -15.43 24.16
N ARG A 548 4.36 -16.35 24.79
CA ARG A 548 5.75 -16.15 25.24
C ARG A 548 6.76 -16.19 24.09
N VAL A 549 6.38 -16.67 22.91
CA VAL A 549 7.20 -16.56 21.68
C VAL A 549 7.18 -15.10 21.22
N PRO A 550 8.33 -14.49 20.84
CA PRO A 550 8.40 -13.11 20.36
C PRO A 550 7.38 -12.80 19.25
N GLU A 551 6.78 -11.60 19.30
CA GLU A 551 5.74 -11.21 18.33
C GLU A 551 6.29 -11.12 16.90
N GLY A 552 5.40 -11.24 15.91
CA GLY A 552 5.74 -11.18 14.49
C GLY A 552 5.93 -12.57 13.88
N ALA A 553 6.76 -12.64 12.83
CA ALA A 553 6.86 -13.81 11.96
C ALA A 553 7.19 -15.13 12.70
N MET A 554 7.91 -15.06 13.82
CA MET A 554 8.27 -16.23 14.63
C MET A 554 7.05 -16.86 15.31
N ARG A 555 6.20 -16.06 15.96
CA ARG A 555 4.98 -16.57 16.61
C ARG A 555 3.98 -17.13 15.60
N ASP A 556 3.84 -16.48 14.45
CA ASP A 556 2.94 -16.94 13.38
C ASP A 556 3.45 -18.22 12.72
N ALA A 557 4.76 -18.40 12.62
CA ALA A 557 5.37 -19.65 12.13
C ALA A 557 5.21 -20.78 13.16
N SER A 558 5.45 -20.51 14.45
CA SER A 558 5.22 -21.47 15.53
C SER A 558 3.76 -21.91 15.60
N ARG A 559 2.80 -20.97 15.51
CA ARG A 559 1.36 -21.29 15.48
C ARG A 559 1.03 -22.24 14.34
N ARG A 560 1.44 -21.91 13.11
CA ARG A 560 1.16 -22.73 11.92
C ARG A 560 1.77 -24.13 12.01
N ARG A 561 2.98 -24.27 12.58
CA ARG A 561 3.58 -25.60 12.80
C ARG A 561 2.80 -26.42 13.82
N ILE A 562 2.32 -25.79 14.90
CA ILE A 562 1.52 -26.47 15.92
C ILE A 562 0.17 -26.91 15.35
N GLU A 563 -0.50 -26.06 14.58
CA GLU A 563 -1.76 -26.40 13.89
C GLU A 563 -1.56 -27.53 12.90
N HIS A 564 -0.50 -27.48 12.10
CA HIS A 564 -0.15 -28.55 11.17
C HIS A 564 0.10 -29.88 11.87
N HIS A 565 0.91 -29.87 12.94
CA HIS A 565 1.22 -31.05 13.74
C HIS A 565 -0.03 -31.65 14.41
N ALA A 566 -0.95 -30.79 14.88
CA ALA A 566 -2.21 -31.24 15.46
C ALA A 566 -3.13 -31.85 14.39
N HIS A 567 -3.18 -31.28 13.19
CA HIS A 567 -3.91 -31.86 12.04
C HIS A 567 -3.32 -33.20 11.58
N GLU A 568 -1.99 -33.33 11.47
CA GLU A 568 -1.34 -34.58 11.08
C GLU A 568 -1.63 -35.74 12.06
N ARG A 569 -1.79 -35.41 13.35
CA ARG A 569 -2.11 -36.38 14.40
C ARG A 569 -3.62 -36.52 14.66
N ASN A 570 -4.47 -35.88 13.85
CA ASN A 570 -5.92 -35.82 14.03
C ASN A 570 -6.35 -35.43 15.46
N LEU A 571 -5.61 -34.51 16.07
CA LEU A 571 -5.95 -33.98 17.40
C LEU A 571 -7.06 -32.95 17.26
N ALA A 572 -8.09 -33.08 18.10
CA ALA A 572 -9.19 -32.12 18.17
C ALA A 572 -8.83 -30.88 19.01
N GLU A 573 -7.82 -31.00 19.87
CA GLU A 573 -7.37 -29.95 20.78
C GLU A 573 -5.83 -29.85 20.83
N VAL A 574 -5.34 -28.63 21.07
CA VAL A 574 -3.94 -28.31 21.30
C VAL A 574 -3.75 -28.05 22.79
N ASP A 575 -3.07 -28.98 23.45
CA ASP A 575 -2.68 -28.88 24.86
C ASP A 575 -1.23 -28.36 25.01
N LEU A 576 -0.84 -28.09 26.25
CA LEU A 576 0.50 -27.58 26.56
C LEU A 576 1.64 -28.55 26.12
N PRO A 577 1.53 -29.88 26.33
CA PRO A 577 2.50 -30.86 25.83
C PRO A 577 2.75 -30.76 24.31
N VAL A 578 1.70 -30.64 23.50
CA VAL A 578 1.83 -30.53 22.04
C VAL A 578 2.59 -29.27 21.64
N VAL A 579 2.32 -28.13 22.30
CA VAL A 579 3.04 -26.87 22.05
C VAL A 579 4.52 -26.99 22.43
N GLU A 580 4.84 -27.55 23.59
CA GLU A 580 6.24 -27.68 24.03
C GLU A 580 7.01 -28.65 23.12
N GLN A 581 6.38 -29.74 22.67
CA GLN A 581 6.99 -30.67 21.73
C GLN A 581 7.36 -29.97 20.41
N VAL A 582 6.41 -29.28 19.77
CA VAL A 582 6.64 -28.62 18.47
C VAL A 582 7.64 -27.47 18.58
N LEU A 583 7.66 -26.76 19.72
CA LEU A 583 8.65 -25.72 19.99
C LEU A 583 10.04 -26.28 20.30
N ALA A 584 10.13 -27.45 20.93
CA ALA A 584 11.39 -28.17 21.13
C ALA A 584 11.94 -28.70 19.80
N GLU A 585 11.11 -29.36 18.98
CA GLU A 585 11.47 -29.81 17.63
C GLU A 585 11.90 -28.63 16.75
N SER A 586 11.22 -27.48 16.85
CA SER A 586 11.60 -26.27 16.12
C SER A 586 12.93 -25.65 16.60
N ARG A 587 13.30 -25.86 17.87
CA ARG A 587 14.60 -25.47 18.41
C ARG A 587 15.69 -26.43 17.97
N GLU A 588 15.44 -27.74 17.96
CA GLU A 588 16.38 -28.74 17.46
C GLU A 588 16.66 -28.52 15.97
N VAL A 589 15.65 -28.30 15.13
CA VAL A 589 15.86 -28.00 13.70
C VAL A 589 16.65 -26.69 13.50
N MET A 590 16.44 -25.69 14.36
CA MET A 590 17.21 -24.44 14.33
C MET A 590 18.64 -24.64 14.84
N ASN A 591 18.86 -25.51 15.81
CA ASN A 591 20.17 -25.85 16.34
C ASN A 591 20.96 -26.76 15.38
N ASP A 592 20.31 -27.70 14.70
CA ASP A 592 20.87 -28.53 13.63
C ASP A 592 21.21 -27.69 12.39
N SER A 593 20.46 -26.62 12.11
CA SER A 593 20.80 -25.66 11.05
C SER A 593 22.00 -24.79 11.43
N ILE A 594 22.21 -24.55 12.73
CA ILE A 594 23.39 -23.83 13.27
C ILE A 594 24.59 -24.78 13.39
N ASP A 595 24.38 -26.07 13.63
CA ASP A 595 25.43 -27.10 13.73
C ASP A 595 25.81 -27.69 12.35
N HIS A 596 24.93 -27.67 11.33
CA HIS A 596 25.31 -27.93 9.93
C HIS A 596 26.19 -26.82 9.35
N ASP A 597 25.98 -25.57 9.76
CA ASP A 597 26.89 -24.46 9.45
C ASP A 597 28.23 -24.53 10.22
N ARG A 598 28.38 -25.50 11.14
CA ARG A 598 29.61 -25.72 11.94
C ARG A 598 30.35 -27.02 11.64
N ASN A 599 29.76 -27.98 10.92
CA ASN A 599 30.31 -29.33 10.74
C ASN A 599 30.65 -29.74 9.30
N GLU A 600 30.70 -28.81 8.34
CA GLU A 600 31.47 -29.01 7.11
C GLU A 600 32.85 -28.35 7.21
N ASP A 601 33.69 -28.81 8.15
CA ASP A 601 35.14 -28.69 8.03
C ASP A 601 35.84 -29.80 8.84
N GLY A 602 36.53 -30.69 8.13
CA GLY A 602 37.46 -31.67 8.68
C GLY A 602 38.76 -31.01 9.19
N PRO A 603 39.64 -31.75 9.88
CA PRO A 603 40.32 -31.26 11.08
C PRO A 603 41.72 -30.70 10.82
N PHE A 604 42.05 -29.52 11.38
CA PHE A 604 43.45 -29.08 11.63
C PHE A 604 43.51 -28.05 12.78
N PRO A 605 44.67 -27.86 13.46
CA PRO A 605 44.77 -27.83 14.91
C PRO A 605 45.01 -26.44 15.51
N GLU A 606 44.81 -26.34 16.82
CA GLU A 606 45.03 -25.18 17.69
C GLU A 606 46.42 -24.54 17.57
N VAL A 607 46.47 -23.21 17.47
CA VAL A 607 47.51 -22.36 18.09
C VAL A 607 46.89 -21.01 18.52
N GLY A 608 47.24 -20.57 19.73
CA GLY A 608 46.73 -19.39 20.44
C GLY A 608 47.28 -18.01 20.03
N PRO A 609 47.20 -16.99 20.91
CA PRO A 609 46.80 -15.61 20.56
C PRO A 609 47.96 -14.60 20.51
N GLU A 610 47.84 -13.52 19.72
CA GLU A 610 48.50 -12.23 19.99
C GLU A 610 48.00 -11.06 19.10
N VAL A 611 48.42 -9.84 19.46
CA VAL A 611 47.73 -8.53 19.38
C VAL A 611 48.17 -7.65 18.19
N GLY A 612 47.20 -6.99 17.52
CA GLY A 612 47.15 -5.70 16.76
C GLY A 612 48.35 -5.16 15.92
N PRO A 613 48.27 -3.94 15.32
CA PRO A 613 47.12 -3.08 15.01
C PRO A 613 47.03 -2.62 13.52
N GLU A 614 45.88 -2.04 13.15
CA GLU A 614 45.61 -1.08 12.06
C GLU A 614 46.25 -1.24 10.66
N THR A 615 45.40 -1.38 9.63
CA THR A 615 45.13 -0.34 8.61
C THR A 615 44.16 -0.87 7.54
N SER A 616 43.02 -0.20 7.36
CA SER A 616 42.04 -0.49 6.31
C SER A 616 42.34 0.32 5.03
N PRO A 617 42.34 -0.28 3.83
CA PRO A 617 42.17 0.43 2.56
C PRO A 617 40.68 0.62 2.21
N PRO A 618 40.34 1.48 1.23
CA PRO A 618 39.02 2.08 1.12
C PRO A 618 38.01 1.18 0.40
N GLU A 619 36.82 1.04 1.00
CA GLU A 619 35.66 0.42 0.36
C GLU A 619 34.74 1.46 -0.27
N THR A 620 34.39 1.16 -1.52
CA THR A 620 33.40 1.84 -2.37
C THR A 620 31.98 1.64 -1.88
N GLU A 621 31.18 2.73 -1.97
CA GLU A 621 29.85 2.92 -1.40
C GLU A 621 28.76 1.94 -1.89
N GLU A 622 28.15 1.25 -0.93
CA GLU A 622 26.78 0.73 -1.00
C GLU A 622 25.78 1.75 -0.42
N THR A 623 24.56 1.74 -0.95
CA THR A 623 23.45 2.65 -0.64
C THR A 623 23.09 2.70 0.85
N ALA A 624 23.33 3.84 1.50
CA ALA A 624 22.90 4.10 2.88
C ALA A 624 21.87 5.24 2.92
N ASN A 625 20.91 5.16 3.85
CA ASN A 625 20.11 6.29 4.30
C ASN A 625 21.05 7.46 4.65
N HIS A 626 21.20 8.44 3.76
CA HIS A 626 22.11 9.56 4.02
C HIS A 626 21.46 10.49 5.06
N THR A 627 21.93 10.38 6.30
CA THR A 627 21.80 11.46 7.27
C THR A 627 22.48 12.70 6.69
N PRO A 628 21.80 13.87 6.64
CA PRO A 628 22.42 15.08 6.12
C PRO A 628 23.72 15.40 6.88
N PRO A 629 24.79 15.83 6.18
CA PRO A 629 26.06 16.14 6.80
C PRO A 629 25.93 17.26 7.83
N TRP A 630 26.77 17.20 8.87
CA TRP A 630 26.82 18.22 9.91
C TRP A 630 27.78 19.33 9.53
N THR A 631 27.37 20.59 9.73
CA THR A 631 28.31 21.72 9.71
C THR A 631 29.34 21.59 10.84
N THR A 632 30.55 22.12 10.63
CA THR A 632 31.61 22.15 11.65
C THR A 632 31.14 22.76 12.97
N ASP A 633 30.35 23.83 12.90
CA ASP A 633 29.81 24.52 14.07
C ASP A 633 28.72 23.71 14.79
N ALA A 634 27.86 23.00 14.06
CA ALA A 634 26.87 22.09 14.65
C ALA A 634 27.55 20.93 15.38
N HIS A 635 28.62 20.39 14.79
CA HIS A 635 29.39 19.30 15.37
C HIS A 635 30.12 19.75 16.65
N ALA A 636 30.75 20.93 16.64
CA ALA A 636 31.38 21.51 17.82
C ALA A 636 30.40 21.74 18.97
N ARG A 637 29.15 22.14 18.68
CA ARG A 637 28.09 22.31 19.68
C ARG A 637 27.61 21.00 20.28
N LEU A 638 27.47 19.96 19.47
CA LEU A 638 27.13 18.62 19.97
C LEU A 638 28.25 18.07 20.88
N GLN A 639 29.52 18.30 20.51
CA GLN A 639 30.68 17.88 21.31
C GLN A 639 30.79 18.61 22.65
N ALA A 640 30.15 19.77 22.82
CA ALA A 640 30.06 20.46 24.11
C ALA A 640 29.20 19.72 25.15
N ILE A 641 28.37 18.75 24.73
CA ILE A 641 27.62 17.86 25.62
C ILE A 641 28.58 16.75 26.10
N PRO A 642 28.66 16.40 27.40
CA PRO A 642 29.54 15.33 27.87
C PRO A 642 29.33 13.98 27.17
N GLU A 643 30.40 13.19 27.00
CA GLU A 643 30.35 11.87 26.36
C GLU A 643 29.46 10.88 27.12
N GLY A 644 28.72 10.07 26.34
CA GLY A 644 27.78 9.06 26.82
C GLY A 644 26.34 9.30 26.34
N PHE A 645 25.40 8.61 27.00
CA PHE A 645 24.00 8.46 26.56
C PHE A 645 23.30 9.78 26.16
N GLY A 646 23.60 10.90 26.83
CA GLY A 646 23.01 12.20 26.54
C GLY A 646 23.44 12.79 25.18
N ARG A 647 24.69 12.61 24.76
CA ARG A 647 25.19 13.08 23.47
C ARG A 647 24.63 12.23 22.33
N ASP A 648 24.59 10.90 22.51
CA ASP A 648 24.12 9.96 21.48
C ASP A 648 22.62 10.02 21.25
N ALA A 649 21.84 10.23 22.32
CA ALA A 649 20.39 10.44 22.21
C ALA A 649 20.08 11.78 21.52
N THR A 650 20.85 12.83 21.82
CA THR A 650 20.68 14.15 21.21
C THR A 650 21.08 14.14 19.73
N HIS A 651 22.21 13.49 19.38
CA HIS A 651 22.64 13.28 18.00
C HIS A 651 21.58 12.55 17.16
N ARG A 652 21.01 11.46 17.71
CA ARG A 652 19.92 10.71 17.06
C ARG A 652 18.65 11.54 16.89
N ALA A 653 18.24 12.29 17.90
CA ALA A 653 17.06 13.15 17.82
C ALA A 653 17.22 14.24 16.74
N ILE A 654 18.38 14.89 16.67
CA ILE A 654 18.66 15.92 15.65
C ILE A 654 18.68 15.29 14.25
N SER A 655 19.29 14.11 14.09
CA SER A 655 19.35 13.40 12.81
C SER A 655 17.96 13.01 12.29
N ILE A 656 17.07 12.52 13.17
CA ILE A 656 15.69 12.16 12.82
C ILE A 656 14.88 13.41 12.44
N ILE A 657 15.05 14.52 13.16
CA ILE A 657 14.35 15.78 12.88
C ILE A 657 14.83 16.37 11.55
N ALA A 658 16.13 16.30 11.25
CA ALA A 658 16.69 16.75 9.98
C ALA A 658 16.17 15.92 8.80
N GLN A 659 16.12 14.59 8.94
CA GLN A 659 15.53 13.68 7.95
C GLN A 659 14.03 13.92 7.76
N GLY A 660 13.27 14.06 8.85
CA GLY A 660 11.82 14.30 8.80
C GLY A 660 11.44 15.65 8.19
N LYS A 661 12.36 16.62 8.20
CA LYS A 661 12.20 17.93 7.53
C LYS A 661 12.82 17.99 6.14
N GLY A 662 13.43 16.90 5.65
CA GLY A 662 14.11 16.85 4.35
C GLY A 662 15.28 17.83 4.22
N LEU A 663 15.95 18.16 5.32
CA LEU A 663 17.07 19.10 5.30
C LEU A 663 18.29 18.46 4.66
N HIS A 664 19.00 19.21 3.81
CA HIS A 664 20.22 18.74 3.13
C HIS A 664 21.48 18.89 4.00
N GLU A 665 21.42 19.63 5.11
CA GLU A 665 22.53 19.86 6.03
C GLU A 665 22.02 20.11 7.46
N ILE A 666 22.81 19.73 8.47
CA ILE A 666 22.54 20.01 9.89
C ILE A 666 23.39 21.20 10.33
N ASP A 667 22.73 22.36 10.49
CA ASP A 667 23.35 23.61 10.91
C ASP A 667 23.30 23.82 12.44
N SER A 668 24.02 24.85 12.90
CA SER A 668 24.12 25.22 14.32
C SER A 668 22.76 25.60 14.92
N ASP A 669 21.88 26.19 14.12
CA ASP A 669 20.58 26.72 14.56
C ASP A 669 19.58 25.59 14.80
N LEU A 670 19.59 24.55 13.97
CA LEU A 670 18.81 23.35 14.18
C LEU A 670 19.21 22.65 15.48
N VAL A 671 20.52 22.46 15.71
CA VAL A 671 21.03 21.86 16.96
C VAL A 671 20.56 22.67 18.17
N GLN A 672 20.65 24.00 18.10
CA GLN A 672 20.21 24.88 19.18
C GLN A 672 18.69 24.78 19.43
N SER A 673 17.87 24.77 18.37
CA SER A 673 16.42 24.65 18.48
C SER A 673 15.98 23.33 19.14
N VAL A 674 16.67 22.22 18.85
CA VAL A 674 16.39 20.92 19.45
C VAL A 674 16.80 20.90 20.91
N LEU A 675 17.96 21.48 21.26
CA LEU A 675 18.39 21.63 22.65
C LEU A 675 17.43 22.49 23.47
N ASP A 676 16.90 23.58 22.89
CA ASP A 676 15.91 24.44 23.55
C ASP A 676 14.55 23.75 23.72
N THR A 677 14.17 22.90 22.75
CA THR A 677 12.96 22.06 22.84
C THR A 677 13.10 20.98 23.92
N LEU A 678 14.27 20.33 24.00
CA LEU A 678 14.57 19.35 25.05
C LEU A 678 14.63 20.00 26.44
N LYS A 679 15.12 21.24 26.53
CA LYS A 679 15.10 22.07 27.74
C LYS A 679 13.67 22.39 28.19
N ALA A 680 12.75 22.67 27.26
CA ALA A 680 11.33 22.86 27.57
C ALA A 680 10.66 21.57 28.08
N ALA A 681 11.06 20.40 27.57
CA ALA A 681 10.49 19.10 27.93
C ALA A 681 11.07 18.47 29.22
N GLY A 682 12.27 18.86 29.65
CA GLY A 682 12.99 18.27 30.78
C GLY A 682 12.59 18.75 32.17
N SER A 683 11.92 19.90 32.29
CA SER A 683 11.66 20.58 33.57
C SER A 683 10.60 19.90 34.47
N ASN A 684 9.82 18.95 33.95
CA ASN A 684 8.60 18.44 34.62
C ASN A 684 8.56 16.90 34.82
N ALA A 685 9.69 16.19 34.73
CA ALA A 685 9.68 14.74 34.97
C ALA A 685 9.63 14.41 36.48
N THR A 686 8.45 13.99 36.97
CA THR A 686 8.25 13.46 38.33
C THR A 686 8.37 11.94 38.37
N GLU A 687 8.87 11.38 39.48
CA GLU A 687 8.86 9.93 39.76
C GLU A 687 7.42 9.41 39.71
N THR A 688 7.14 8.42 38.87
CA THR A 688 5.80 7.82 38.73
C THR A 688 5.69 6.44 39.37
N LEU A 689 6.81 5.85 39.80
CA LEU A 689 6.88 4.64 40.61
C LEU A 689 7.49 4.94 41.99
N PRO A 690 7.28 4.09 43.02
CA PRO A 690 7.99 4.21 44.28
C PRO A 690 9.45 3.75 44.15
N TRP A 691 10.39 4.57 44.60
CA TRP A 691 11.84 4.29 44.58
C TRP A 691 12.39 3.96 45.97
N ASP A 692 13.27 2.96 46.02
CA ASP A 692 14.05 2.67 47.22
C ASP A 692 15.09 3.78 47.47
N GLU A 693 15.37 4.05 48.74
CA GLU A 693 16.27 5.15 49.14
C GLU A 693 17.71 4.96 48.62
N GLU A 694 18.14 3.70 48.52
CA GLU A 694 19.44 3.34 47.96
C GLU A 694 19.51 3.59 46.44
N ALA A 695 18.40 3.42 45.71
CA ALA A 695 18.31 3.69 44.28
C ALA A 695 18.35 5.20 44.00
N ARG A 696 17.66 6.00 44.82
CA ARG A 696 17.74 7.47 44.76
C ARG A 696 19.14 7.98 45.06
N THR A 697 19.78 7.43 46.10
CA THR A 697 21.14 7.78 46.49
C THR A 697 22.13 7.49 45.37
N HIS A 698 22.00 6.34 44.71
CA HIS A 698 22.86 5.97 43.58
C HIS A 698 22.65 6.90 42.37
N MET A 699 21.41 7.21 42.00
CA MET A 699 21.12 8.18 40.93
C MET A 699 21.73 9.54 41.23
N MET A 700 21.65 10.02 42.48
CA MET A 700 22.26 11.29 42.89
C MET A 700 23.80 11.25 42.82
N GLN A 701 24.42 10.11 43.09
CA GLN A 701 25.85 9.88 42.90
C GLN A 701 26.23 9.88 41.40
N THR A 702 25.44 9.25 40.53
CA THR A 702 25.64 9.28 39.07
C THR A 702 25.54 10.70 38.50
N LEU A 703 24.67 11.52 39.09
CA LEU A 703 24.49 12.93 38.71
C LEU A 703 25.52 13.88 39.35
N ALA A 704 26.34 13.42 40.31
CA ALA A 704 27.29 14.24 41.05
C ALA A 704 28.41 14.87 40.19
N PRO A 705 28.99 14.20 39.18
CA PRO A 705 30.06 14.76 38.35
C PRO A 705 29.61 15.87 37.39
N ILE A 706 28.29 15.98 37.13
CA ILE A 706 27.73 16.92 36.15
C ILE A 706 27.75 18.34 36.73
N ARG A 707 28.59 19.22 36.15
CA ARG A 707 28.63 20.65 36.51
C ARG A 707 27.53 21.42 35.78
N GLY A 708 26.81 22.26 36.52
CA GLY A 708 25.69 23.06 36.02
C GLY A 708 24.33 22.51 36.45
N THR A 709 23.57 23.31 37.20
CA THR A 709 22.27 22.94 37.79
C THR A 709 21.23 22.58 36.73
N HIS A 710 21.29 23.23 35.56
CA HIS A 710 20.36 23.01 34.45
C HIS A 710 20.58 21.68 33.73
N ILE A 711 21.83 21.32 33.41
CA ILE A 711 22.16 20.05 32.73
C ILE A 711 21.86 18.87 33.66
N LYS A 712 22.15 19.02 34.95
CA LYS A 712 21.87 18.01 35.97
C LYS A 712 20.38 17.70 36.11
N ALA A 713 19.49 18.70 35.96
CA ALA A 713 18.05 18.50 35.99
C ALA A 713 17.51 17.73 34.77
N ILE A 714 18.06 18.00 33.58
CA ILE A 714 17.68 17.33 32.33
C ILE A 714 18.08 15.85 32.37
N VAL A 715 19.34 15.57 32.73
CA VAL A 715 19.85 14.19 32.82
C VAL A 715 19.11 13.40 33.90
N ARG A 716 18.72 14.06 35.01
CA ARG A 716 17.88 13.45 36.04
C ARG A 716 16.52 13.01 35.49
N GLY A 717 15.82 13.87 34.73
CA GLY A 717 14.51 13.54 34.17
C GLY A 717 14.54 12.37 33.18
N ILE A 718 15.61 12.27 32.39
CA ILE A 718 15.83 11.16 31.45
C ILE A 718 16.10 9.85 32.21
N LEU A 719 16.97 9.88 33.22
CA LEU A 719 17.28 8.71 34.05
C LEU A 719 16.04 8.18 34.79
N ILE A 720 15.18 9.06 35.31
CA ILE A 720 13.95 8.64 35.99
C ILE A 720 13.03 7.87 35.02
N ARG A 721 12.80 8.40 33.81
CA ARG A 721 11.93 7.73 32.82
C ARG A 721 12.51 6.40 32.36
N ASP A 722 13.80 6.35 32.12
CA ASP A 722 14.46 5.12 31.64
C ASP A 722 14.42 4.01 32.70
N ILE A 723 14.78 4.33 33.95
CA ILE A 723 14.80 3.37 35.05
C ILE A 723 13.39 2.86 35.37
N GLU A 724 12.37 3.73 35.36
CA GLU A 724 10.98 3.32 35.59
C GLU A 724 10.41 2.50 34.43
N THR A 725 10.79 2.81 33.19
CA THR A 725 10.41 2.01 32.02
C THR A 725 10.98 0.60 32.12
N ARG A 726 12.25 0.48 32.56
CA ARG A 726 12.91 -0.80 32.80
C ARG A 726 12.27 -1.59 33.92
N ALA A 727 11.93 -0.93 35.03
CA ALA A 727 11.19 -1.56 36.13
C ALA A 727 9.86 -2.15 35.65
N ARG A 728 9.11 -1.44 34.79
CA ARG A 728 7.86 -1.94 34.20
C ARG A 728 8.07 -3.12 33.26
N GLN A 729 9.12 -3.10 32.44
CA GLN A 729 9.46 -4.20 31.52
C GLN A 729 9.85 -5.48 32.26
N GLU A 730 10.49 -5.35 33.42
CA GLU A 730 10.81 -6.48 34.31
C GLU A 730 9.63 -6.87 35.24
N GLY A 731 8.47 -6.22 35.10
CA GLY A 731 7.27 -6.51 35.89
C GLY A 731 7.35 -6.06 37.35
N LEU A 732 8.29 -5.17 37.68
CA LEU A 732 8.55 -4.68 39.04
C LEU A 732 7.71 -3.44 39.33
N GLY A 733 6.92 -3.49 40.41
CA GLY A 733 6.09 -2.37 40.88
C GLY A 733 6.83 -1.28 41.65
N ARG A 734 8.17 -1.38 41.79
CA ARG A 734 9.04 -0.42 42.49
C ARG A 734 10.44 -0.41 41.88
N VAL A 735 11.17 0.68 42.03
CA VAL A 735 12.56 0.81 41.55
C VAL A 735 13.55 0.42 42.65
N THR A 736 14.33 -0.64 42.41
CA THR A 736 15.35 -1.17 43.33
C THR A 736 16.77 -0.73 42.94
N GLN A 737 17.73 -0.85 43.86
CA GLN A 737 19.13 -0.43 43.64
C GLN A 737 19.80 -1.14 42.44
N SER A 738 19.43 -2.40 42.15
CA SER A 738 20.00 -3.17 41.03
C SER A 738 19.64 -2.59 39.66
N LEU A 739 18.44 -1.99 39.53
CA LEU A 739 17.96 -1.34 38.30
C LEU A 739 18.60 0.03 38.08
N ALA A 740 18.98 0.72 39.16
CA ALA A 740 19.60 2.04 39.09
C ALA A 740 21.06 2.02 38.57
N LYS A 741 21.69 0.83 38.46
CA LYS A 741 23.03 0.68 37.90
C LYS A 741 22.97 0.70 36.35
N PRO A 742 23.77 1.53 35.67
CA PRO A 742 23.91 1.45 34.21
C PRO A 742 24.69 0.17 33.82
N ARG A 743 24.22 -0.56 32.80
CA ARG A 743 25.04 -1.59 32.14
C ARG A 743 26.14 -0.88 31.35
N LEU A 744 27.40 -1.08 31.74
CA LEU A 744 28.55 -0.81 30.88
C LEU A 744 28.69 -2.04 29.95
N GLU A 745 28.29 -1.86 28.69
CA GLU A 745 28.49 -2.59 27.40
C GLU A 745 29.16 -3.99 27.30
N PRO A 746 29.10 -4.73 26.16
CA PRO A 746 28.59 -4.38 24.81
C PRO A 746 27.67 -5.43 24.14
N THR A 747 26.92 -5.01 23.10
CA THR A 747 26.54 -5.82 21.92
C THR A 747 26.31 -4.89 20.75
#